data_AF-A0A7Y2DZG3-F1
#
_entry.id   AF-A0A7Y2DZG3-F1
#
_cell.length_a   1.000
_cell.length_b   1.000
_cell.length_c   1.000
_cell.angle_alpha   90.00
_cell.angle_beta   90.00
_cell.angle_gamma   90.00
#
_symmetry.space_group_name_H-M   'P 1'
#
loop_
_entity.id
_entity.type
_entity.pdbx_description
1 polymer ?
#
loop_
_entity_poly.entity_id
_entity_poly.type
_entity_poly.pdbx_seq_one_letter_code
_entity_poly.pdbx_strand_id
1 'polypeptide(L)'
;MIEKVNTWLVRAFAILWALFIFLEYLNYTSYVGNALQYIKYMDLLFVCLILTLVSSYFLSVRRQKWWLFEFKNFRNIYFYFAVLIFMVLIMIFYLSKTELAPSIGSAIIMFLIKSIGIHLGLALIVCAAYALGIQILKRLPLRLFNFSKPLIAIGVGFAMLALLLFLLGAIGFLNIASAGIILIGAIVLSYKDLVNFFKTRLLAKNKKFEIHILGIVLAAILFFCIALSLISAMRPLPTGFDSLTLYMNVPKLIAGYGALVEGGQAYNWSLLMSLDFVLFKSTAVAITISTLPGILSVLVVYRIAVNVISREWALFACAVFYTFPNVIFQSRYDAKVDLAMLFIILSAVLLVFEHYYANKKLPTIKKIKAFVKDPDIAVWAVSGLLMGFAFGIKYTALFSVLVLMIWLFYVVTGRWGALGMFFLNFSIVFGLKLNQFSNLEVSDDMLLMLISIPAGISLGFFALMFREHKEKLAAVSKNALVFGGMIGIMFAPWVIKNLSENKKFSIDAVINGKDPLPPIRFAEVQNSSSDDPLLTKKEFKFEKDPFALNMAGMFSSLSTGSSSKQLASLLAQDPQAGEPEEEEVEKVEGYTGKYEEVSRYIGYEDGLIKFLSLPYDLTMKRNVNLWGIDMGLLFMLLLPLFVFSFRKKQLHW
;
A
#
# COMPACT_ATOMS: atom_id res chain seq x y z
N MET A 1 -15.27 29.38 23.42
CA MET A 1 -16.46 29.48 22.55
C MET A 1 -16.95 28.14 21.97
N ILE A 2 -16.09 27.12 21.75
CA ILE A 2 -16.51 25.79 21.20
C ILE A 2 -17.12 24.85 22.27
N GLU A 3 -17.21 25.25 23.55
CA GLU A 3 -17.65 24.36 24.64
C GLU A 3 -19.17 24.08 24.67
N LYS A 4 -19.98 24.82 23.90
CA LYS A 4 -21.44 24.63 23.80
C LYS A 4 -21.93 24.31 22.39
N VAL A 5 -21.13 23.65 21.55
CA VAL A 5 -21.71 23.05 20.34
C VAL A 5 -22.65 21.93 20.80
N ASN A 6 -23.95 22.14 20.59
CA ASN A 6 -25.00 21.21 20.96
C ASN A 6 -24.69 19.84 20.35
N THR A 7 -24.46 18.83 21.20
CA THR A 7 -24.13 17.48 20.75
C THR A 7 -25.20 16.90 19.83
N TRP A 8 -26.45 17.37 19.96
CA TRP A 8 -27.53 17.02 19.03
C TRP A 8 -27.31 17.58 17.63
N LEU A 9 -26.89 18.84 17.50
CA LEU A 9 -26.61 19.43 16.18
C LEU A 9 -25.44 18.72 15.50
N VAL A 10 -24.38 18.37 16.23
CA VAL A 10 -23.25 17.60 15.66
C VAL A 10 -23.69 16.21 15.21
N ARG A 11 -24.52 15.53 16.00
CA ARG A 11 -25.05 14.21 15.64
C ARG A 11 -25.98 14.30 14.43
N ALA A 12 -26.91 15.26 14.43
CA ALA A 12 -27.81 15.49 13.31
C ALA A 12 -27.03 15.82 12.04
N PHE A 13 -26.05 16.72 12.11
CA PHE A 13 -25.16 17.04 11.01
C PHE A 13 -24.40 15.81 10.53
N ALA A 14 -23.79 15.02 11.43
CA ALA A 14 -23.04 13.83 11.05
C ALA A 14 -23.93 12.77 10.36
N ILE A 15 -25.18 12.60 10.83
CA ILE A 15 -26.16 11.69 10.21
C ILE A 15 -26.57 12.21 8.83
N LEU A 16 -26.94 13.49 8.71
CA LEU A 16 -27.34 14.10 7.44
C LEU A 16 -26.19 14.08 6.43
N TRP A 17 -24.97 14.36 6.89
CA TRP A 17 -23.75 14.28 6.08
C TRP A 17 -23.50 12.85 5.61
N ALA A 18 -23.56 11.87 6.51
CA ALA A 18 -23.38 10.47 6.15
C ALA A 18 -24.44 10.02 5.13
N LEU A 19 -25.70 10.43 5.31
CA LEU A 19 -26.78 10.12 4.37
C LEU A 19 -26.54 10.79 3.01
N PHE A 20 -26.19 12.08 3.00
CA PHE A 20 -25.88 12.84 1.80
C PHE A 20 -24.74 12.19 1.00
N ILE A 21 -23.59 11.97 1.64
CA ILE A 21 -22.43 11.31 1.01
C ILE A 21 -22.77 9.91 0.52
N PHE A 22 -23.56 9.15 1.28
CA PHE A 22 -23.96 7.80 0.87
C PHE A 22 -24.85 7.81 -0.37
N LEU A 23 -25.89 8.65 -0.39
CA LEU A 23 -26.81 8.77 -1.53
C LEU A 23 -26.09 9.28 -2.77
N GLU A 24 -25.22 10.28 -2.60
CA GLU A 24 -24.44 10.84 -3.69
C GLU A 24 -23.43 9.83 -4.24
N TYR A 25 -22.72 9.11 -3.36
CA TYR A 25 -21.83 8.03 -3.78
C TYR A 25 -22.58 6.96 -4.56
N LEU A 26 -23.77 6.54 -4.12
CA LEU A 26 -24.59 5.59 -4.88
C LEU A 26 -25.00 6.13 -6.26
N ASN A 27 -25.30 7.42 -6.37
CA ASN A 27 -25.68 8.06 -7.63
C ASN A 27 -24.52 8.06 -8.64
N TYR A 28 -23.31 8.42 -8.20
CA TYR A 28 -22.13 8.46 -9.07
C TYR A 28 -21.51 7.08 -9.31
N THR A 29 -21.80 6.11 -8.45
CA THR A 29 -21.13 4.82 -8.44
C THR A 29 -22.05 3.69 -8.92
N SER A 30 -22.33 3.69 -10.23
CA SER A 30 -23.20 2.67 -10.86
C SER A 30 -22.72 1.24 -10.62
N TYR A 31 -21.41 1.01 -10.41
CA TYR A 31 -20.89 -0.32 -10.11
C TYR A 31 -21.38 -0.85 -8.75
N VAL A 32 -21.69 -0.01 -7.75
CA VAL A 32 -22.22 -0.48 -6.47
C VAL A 32 -23.64 -0.98 -6.65
N GLY A 33 -24.46 -0.24 -7.42
CA GLY A 33 -25.79 -0.69 -7.82
C GLY A 33 -25.74 -2.00 -8.61
N ASN A 34 -24.88 -2.08 -9.62
CA ASN A 34 -24.67 -3.31 -10.39
C ASN A 34 -24.11 -4.45 -9.52
N ALA A 35 -23.19 -4.15 -8.61
CA ALA A 35 -22.63 -5.14 -7.70
C ALA A 35 -23.76 -5.74 -6.86
N LEU A 36 -24.61 -4.92 -6.24
CA LEU A 36 -25.76 -5.35 -5.44
C LEU A 36 -26.80 -6.15 -6.26
N GLN A 37 -27.12 -5.69 -7.47
CA GLN A 37 -28.08 -6.37 -8.36
C GLN A 37 -27.55 -7.72 -8.87
N TYR A 38 -26.25 -7.81 -9.13
CA TYR A 38 -25.61 -8.97 -9.74
C TYR A 38 -24.60 -9.66 -8.82
N ILE A 39 -24.83 -9.68 -7.50
CA ILE A 39 -23.95 -10.42 -6.59
C ILE A 39 -24.06 -11.92 -6.89
N LYS A 40 -23.17 -12.42 -7.76
CA LYS A 40 -23.14 -13.83 -8.19
C LYS A 40 -22.80 -14.82 -7.08
N TYR A 41 -22.30 -14.34 -5.94
CA TYR A 41 -21.71 -15.17 -4.88
C TYR A 41 -22.37 -14.98 -3.50
N MET A 42 -23.62 -14.47 -3.44
CA MET A 42 -24.32 -14.31 -2.16
C MET A 42 -24.50 -15.63 -1.42
N ASP A 43 -24.88 -16.69 -2.13
CA ASP A 43 -25.09 -18.00 -1.53
C ASP A 43 -23.81 -18.51 -0.86
N LEU A 44 -22.66 -18.37 -1.54
CA LEU A 44 -21.36 -18.75 -1.00
C LEU A 44 -21.01 -17.95 0.26
N LEU A 45 -21.22 -16.64 0.24
CA LEU A 45 -20.98 -15.79 1.40
C LEU A 45 -21.87 -16.20 2.58
N PHE A 46 -23.15 -16.49 2.31
CA PHE A 46 -24.12 -16.92 3.31
C PHE A 46 -23.75 -18.29 3.90
N VAL A 47 -23.32 -19.25 3.07
CA VAL A 47 -22.79 -20.54 3.53
C VAL A 47 -21.57 -20.35 4.41
N CYS A 48 -20.60 -19.52 4.01
CA CYS A 48 -19.42 -19.21 4.82
C CYS A 48 -19.80 -18.58 6.17
N LEU A 49 -20.80 -17.69 6.16
CA LEU A 49 -21.29 -17.03 7.37
C LEU A 49 -21.96 -18.01 8.32
N ILE A 50 -22.89 -18.84 7.83
CA ILE A 50 -23.56 -19.88 8.61
C ILE A 50 -22.53 -20.83 9.20
N LEU A 51 -21.60 -21.35 8.38
CA LEU A 51 -20.56 -22.26 8.84
C LEU A 51 -19.70 -21.62 9.93
N THR A 52 -19.37 -20.33 9.81
CA THR A 52 -18.60 -19.62 10.82
C THR A 52 -19.39 -19.45 12.12
N LEU A 53 -20.68 -19.11 12.05
CA LEU A 53 -21.55 -18.98 13.23
C LEU A 53 -21.76 -20.32 13.92
N VAL A 54 -22.03 -21.38 13.16
CA VAL A 54 -22.21 -22.75 13.66
C VAL A 54 -20.91 -23.26 14.29
N SER A 55 -19.78 -23.10 13.60
CA SER A 55 -18.46 -23.51 14.14
C SER A 55 -18.12 -22.72 15.41
N SER A 56 -18.38 -21.41 15.42
CA SER A 56 -18.17 -20.57 16.59
C SER A 56 -19.07 -20.99 17.76
N TYR A 57 -20.31 -21.39 17.48
CA TYR A 57 -21.23 -21.90 18.49
C TYR A 57 -20.69 -23.18 19.12
N PHE A 58 -20.27 -24.16 18.33
CA PHE A 58 -19.72 -25.42 18.83
C PHE A 58 -18.37 -25.27 19.53
N LEU A 59 -17.55 -24.28 19.14
CA LEU A 59 -16.28 -23.98 19.79
C LEU A 59 -16.42 -23.10 21.05
N SER A 60 -17.60 -22.51 21.28
CA SER A 60 -17.86 -21.67 22.45
C SER A 60 -18.25 -22.49 23.69
N VAL A 61 -17.86 -22.02 24.86
CA VAL A 61 -18.19 -22.67 26.14
C VAL A 61 -19.53 -22.12 26.67
N ARG A 62 -20.41 -23.04 27.11
CA ARG A 62 -21.72 -22.90 27.79
C ARG A 62 -22.15 -21.47 28.20
N ARG A 63 -23.33 -21.07 27.70
CA ARG A 63 -23.88 -19.70 27.58
C ARG A 63 -24.42 -19.06 28.87
N GLN A 64 -24.30 -17.73 28.97
CA GLN A 64 -25.25 -16.86 29.70
C GLN A 64 -26.19 -16.09 28.74
N LYS A 65 -25.73 -15.70 27.54
CA LYS A 65 -26.48 -14.91 26.53
C LYS A 65 -26.21 -15.44 25.12
N TRP A 66 -27.20 -15.40 24.21
CA TRP A 66 -27.07 -15.99 22.86
C TRP A 66 -26.19 -15.19 21.89
N TRP A 67 -25.99 -13.89 22.15
CA TRP A 67 -25.21 -12.98 21.31
C TRP A 67 -23.74 -12.86 21.70
N LEU A 68 -23.30 -13.54 22.76
CA LEU A 68 -21.93 -13.48 23.29
C LEU A 68 -21.28 -14.87 23.22
N PHE A 69 -20.11 -14.94 22.58
CA PHE A 69 -19.37 -16.19 22.41
C PHE A 69 -18.10 -16.14 23.25
N GLU A 70 -17.93 -17.14 24.10
CA GLU A 70 -16.76 -17.31 24.94
C GLU A 70 -15.89 -18.45 24.41
N PHE A 71 -14.66 -18.14 24.04
CA PHE A 71 -13.69 -19.12 23.57
C PHE A 71 -12.65 -19.42 24.66
N LYS A 72 -12.50 -20.70 25.02
CA LYS A 72 -11.43 -21.19 25.91
C LYS A 72 -10.47 -22.07 25.11
N ASN A 73 -9.18 -22.03 25.46
CA ASN A 73 -8.15 -22.86 24.86
C ASN A 73 -7.99 -22.70 23.33
N PHE A 74 -8.45 -21.59 22.76
CA PHE A 74 -8.32 -21.29 21.34
C PHE A 74 -6.85 -21.09 20.97
N ARG A 75 -6.41 -21.65 19.85
CA ARG A 75 -5.05 -21.48 19.34
C ARG A 75 -5.07 -20.57 18.12
N ASN A 76 -4.10 -19.65 18.00
CA ASN A 76 -4.10 -18.71 16.88
C ASN A 76 -3.88 -19.38 15.51
N ILE A 77 -3.29 -20.59 15.47
CA ILE A 77 -3.21 -21.40 14.24
C ILE A 77 -4.60 -21.68 13.62
N TYR A 78 -5.67 -21.67 14.43
CA TYR A 78 -7.02 -21.89 13.92
C TYR A 78 -7.48 -20.77 12.98
N PHE A 79 -6.92 -19.56 13.05
CA PHE A 79 -7.19 -18.52 12.07
C PHE A 79 -6.63 -18.88 10.69
N TYR A 80 -5.44 -19.50 10.62
CA TYR A 80 -4.89 -19.98 9.36
C TYR A 80 -5.74 -21.12 8.78
N PHE A 81 -6.17 -22.07 9.62
CA PHE A 81 -7.09 -23.13 9.17
C PHE A 81 -8.43 -22.59 8.71
N ALA A 82 -8.97 -21.55 9.37
CA ALA A 82 -10.18 -20.88 8.91
C ALA A 82 -9.99 -20.30 7.50
N VAL A 83 -8.88 -19.60 7.24
CA VAL A 83 -8.58 -19.08 5.89
C VAL A 83 -8.48 -20.22 4.87
N LEU A 84 -7.81 -21.34 5.19
CA LEU A 84 -7.73 -22.50 4.29
C LEU A 84 -9.11 -23.12 4.01
N ILE A 85 -9.96 -23.24 5.02
CA ILE A 85 -11.34 -23.74 4.86
C ILE A 85 -12.12 -22.81 3.91
N PHE A 86 -12.04 -21.50 4.10
CA PHE A 86 -12.69 -20.54 3.21
C PHE A 86 -12.15 -20.66 1.78
N MET A 87 -10.83 -20.82 1.60
CA MET A 87 -10.25 -21.04 0.27
C MET A 87 -10.82 -22.31 -0.39
N VAL A 88 -10.92 -23.40 0.35
CA VAL A 88 -11.51 -24.66 -0.14
C VAL A 88 -12.98 -24.49 -0.50
N LEU A 89 -13.78 -23.83 0.33
CA LEU A 89 -15.20 -23.58 0.05
C LEU A 89 -15.40 -22.74 -1.22
N ILE A 90 -14.58 -21.70 -1.40
CA ILE A 90 -14.60 -20.88 -2.61
C ILE A 90 -14.26 -21.73 -3.84
N MET A 91 -13.24 -22.59 -3.75
CA MET A 91 -12.84 -23.46 -4.86
C MET A 91 -13.86 -24.55 -5.17
N ILE A 92 -14.47 -25.17 -4.16
CA ILE A 92 -15.60 -26.11 -4.35
C ILE A 92 -16.72 -25.40 -5.12
N PHE A 93 -17.10 -24.21 -4.66
CA PHE A 93 -18.16 -23.44 -5.31
C PHE A 93 -17.80 -23.12 -6.76
N TYR A 94 -16.58 -22.62 -7.01
CA TYR A 94 -16.09 -22.32 -8.36
C TYR A 94 -16.14 -23.54 -9.28
N LEU A 95 -15.63 -24.69 -8.83
CA LEU A 95 -15.63 -25.94 -9.61
C LEU A 95 -17.04 -26.51 -9.80
N SER A 96 -17.96 -26.30 -8.85
CA SER A 96 -19.36 -26.72 -9.04
C SER A 96 -20.10 -25.91 -10.12
N LYS A 97 -19.58 -24.72 -10.45
CA LYS A 97 -20.14 -23.83 -11.47
C LYS A 97 -19.38 -23.85 -12.80
N THR A 98 -18.20 -24.45 -12.82
CA THR A 98 -17.32 -24.48 -13.99
C THR A 98 -16.97 -25.93 -14.25
N GLU A 99 -17.40 -26.50 -15.37
CA GLU A 99 -17.15 -27.91 -15.76
C GLU A 99 -15.66 -28.18 -16.09
N LEU A 100 -14.75 -27.42 -15.49
CA LEU A 100 -13.31 -27.37 -15.77
C LEU A 100 -12.52 -28.55 -15.21
N ALA A 101 -13.09 -29.34 -14.27
CA ALA A 101 -12.37 -30.42 -13.61
C ALA A 101 -13.09 -31.77 -13.74
N PRO A 102 -12.40 -32.83 -14.21
CA PRO A 102 -13.00 -34.17 -14.35
C PRO A 102 -13.32 -34.82 -12.99
N SER A 103 -12.64 -34.41 -11.91
CA SER A 103 -12.95 -34.81 -10.54
C SER A 103 -12.70 -33.66 -9.57
N ILE A 104 -13.78 -33.14 -8.99
CA ILE A 104 -13.76 -32.04 -8.01
C ILE A 104 -12.84 -32.37 -6.84
N GLY A 105 -12.90 -33.60 -6.32
CA GLY A 105 -12.08 -34.05 -5.19
C GLY A 105 -10.58 -33.96 -5.48
N SER A 106 -10.14 -34.47 -6.62
CA SER A 106 -8.73 -34.41 -7.03
C SER A 106 -8.23 -32.97 -7.22
N ALA A 107 -9.07 -32.12 -7.82
CA ALA A 107 -8.74 -30.71 -8.03
C ALA A 107 -8.57 -29.94 -6.72
N ILE A 108 -9.44 -30.19 -5.72
CA ILE A 108 -9.34 -29.56 -4.40
C ILE A 108 -8.06 -30.00 -3.68
N ILE A 109 -7.70 -31.28 -3.74
CA ILE A 109 -6.47 -31.79 -3.10
C ILE A 109 -5.24 -31.14 -3.74
N MET A 110 -5.17 -31.10 -5.08
CA MET A 110 -4.07 -30.43 -5.78
C MET A 110 -4.01 -28.94 -5.44
N PHE A 111 -5.16 -28.26 -5.42
CA PHE A 111 -5.26 -26.86 -5.01
C PHE A 111 -4.73 -26.64 -3.59
N LEU A 112 -5.11 -27.50 -2.64
CA LEU A 112 -4.64 -27.43 -1.25
C LEU A 112 -3.13 -27.66 -1.14
N ILE A 113 -2.59 -28.68 -1.80
CA ILE A 113 -1.15 -28.97 -1.81
C ILE A 113 -0.38 -27.76 -2.35
N LYS A 114 -0.83 -27.19 -3.47
CA LYS A 114 -0.20 -26.01 -4.07
C LYS A 114 -0.33 -24.78 -3.18
N SER A 115 -1.50 -24.53 -2.59
CA SER A 115 -1.74 -23.41 -1.67
C SER A 115 -0.82 -23.50 -0.45
N ILE A 116 -0.76 -24.67 0.19
CA ILE A 116 0.09 -24.91 1.35
C ILE A 116 1.56 -24.76 0.97
N GLY A 117 1.99 -25.29 -0.17
CA GLY A 117 3.35 -25.12 -0.68
C GLY A 117 3.75 -23.65 -0.85
N ILE A 118 2.89 -22.84 -1.46
CA ILE A 118 3.10 -21.38 -1.60
C ILE A 118 3.17 -20.72 -0.21
N HIS A 119 2.23 -21.03 0.68
CA HIS A 119 2.22 -20.47 2.04
C HIS A 119 3.46 -20.85 2.86
N LEU A 120 4.01 -22.05 2.68
CA LEU A 120 5.27 -22.47 3.31
C LEU A 120 6.47 -21.68 2.77
N GLY A 121 6.52 -21.43 1.45
CA GLY A 121 7.52 -20.54 0.84
C GLY A 121 7.45 -19.13 1.41
N LEU A 122 6.25 -18.57 1.56
CA LEU A 122 6.04 -17.28 2.23
C LEU A 122 6.45 -17.32 3.70
N ALA A 123 6.10 -18.39 4.42
CA ALA A 123 6.45 -18.56 5.82
C ALA A 123 7.97 -18.56 6.02
N LEU A 124 8.75 -19.15 5.11
CA LEU A 124 10.21 -19.09 5.13
C LEU A 124 10.71 -17.64 5.10
N ILE A 125 10.22 -16.83 4.16
CA ILE A 125 10.63 -15.41 4.00
C ILE A 125 10.20 -14.59 5.24
N VAL A 126 8.97 -14.78 5.73
CA VAL A 126 8.48 -14.08 6.93
C VAL A 126 9.25 -14.48 8.18
N CYS A 127 9.61 -15.76 8.32
CA CYS A 127 10.43 -16.24 9.44
C CYS A 127 11.83 -15.64 9.41
N ALA A 128 12.47 -15.57 8.23
CA ALA A 128 13.76 -14.92 8.06
C ALA A 128 13.68 -13.42 8.39
N ALA A 129 12.64 -12.72 7.90
CA ALA A 129 12.40 -11.32 8.25
C ALA A 129 12.22 -11.14 9.77
N TYR A 130 11.29 -11.87 10.39
CA TYR A 130 11.09 -11.84 11.84
C TYR A 130 12.40 -12.09 12.60
N ALA A 131 13.19 -13.09 12.16
CA ALA A 131 14.45 -13.46 12.76
C ALA A 131 15.50 -12.34 12.69
N LEU A 132 15.63 -11.61 11.57
CA LEU A 132 16.52 -10.45 11.47
C LEU A 132 16.02 -9.29 12.34
N GLY A 133 14.74 -8.96 12.24
CA GLY A 133 14.19 -7.81 12.97
C GLY A 133 14.21 -8.01 14.49
N ILE A 134 13.90 -9.21 15.00
CA ILE A 134 13.90 -9.45 16.44
C ILE A 134 15.30 -9.31 17.07
N GLN A 135 16.36 -9.60 16.30
CA GLN A 135 17.75 -9.43 16.74
C GLN A 135 18.10 -7.96 16.94
N ILE A 136 17.54 -7.09 16.11
CA ILE A 136 17.69 -5.63 16.24
C ILE A 136 16.86 -5.14 17.41
N LEU A 137 15.56 -5.47 17.44
CA LEU A 137 14.64 -4.95 18.45
C LEU A 137 15.03 -5.36 19.88
N LYS A 138 15.60 -6.54 20.10
CA LYS A 138 16.01 -6.98 21.45
C LYS A 138 17.23 -6.23 22.01
N ARG A 139 17.98 -5.53 21.16
CA ARG A 139 19.15 -4.72 21.55
C ARG A 139 18.78 -3.26 21.83
N LEU A 140 17.50 -2.92 21.70
CA LEU A 140 16.97 -1.57 21.87
C LEU A 140 15.99 -1.53 23.05
N PRO A 141 15.94 -0.42 23.80
CA PRO A 141 15.05 -0.25 24.95
C PRO A 141 13.63 0.11 24.51
N LEU A 142 13.06 -0.66 23.58
CA LEU A 142 11.72 -0.43 23.04
C LEU A 142 10.65 -1.04 23.94
N ARG A 143 9.67 -0.21 24.31
CA ARG A 143 8.50 -0.62 25.09
C ARG A 143 7.36 -0.95 24.13
N LEU A 144 7.25 -2.21 23.77
CA LEU A 144 6.26 -2.70 22.80
C LEU A 144 5.35 -3.73 23.43
N PHE A 145 4.10 -3.73 22.99
CA PHE A 145 3.20 -4.80 23.37
C PHE A 145 3.62 -6.12 22.73
N ASN A 146 3.29 -7.18 23.43
CA ASN A 146 3.55 -8.55 23.03
C ASN A 146 3.00 -8.93 21.65
N PHE A 147 1.89 -8.33 21.23
CA PHE A 147 1.29 -8.50 19.91
C PHE A 147 2.00 -7.69 18.82
N SER A 148 2.47 -6.49 19.16
CA SER A 148 3.06 -5.53 18.23
C SER A 148 4.52 -5.84 17.90
N LYS A 149 5.26 -6.37 18.88
CA LYS A 149 6.68 -6.68 18.73
C LYS A 149 6.99 -7.59 17.53
N PRO A 150 6.25 -8.69 17.27
CA PRO A 150 6.48 -9.49 16.06
C PRO A 150 6.16 -8.76 14.75
N LEU A 151 5.12 -7.93 14.70
CA LEU A 151 4.76 -7.17 13.50
C LEU A 151 5.85 -6.16 13.14
N ILE A 152 6.31 -5.39 14.12
CA ILE A 152 7.41 -4.44 13.95
C ILE A 152 8.71 -5.19 13.62
N ALA A 153 8.96 -6.36 14.23
CA ALA A 153 10.12 -7.20 13.89
C ALA A 153 10.07 -7.67 12.44
N ILE A 154 8.89 -8.07 11.93
CA ILE A 154 8.74 -8.45 10.52
C ILE A 154 9.02 -7.24 9.61
N GLY A 155 8.49 -6.05 9.92
CA GLY A 155 8.77 -4.83 9.14
C GLY A 155 10.25 -4.45 9.10
N VAL A 156 10.93 -4.42 10.25
CA VAL A 156 12.38 -4.17 10.33
C VAL A 156 13.16 -5.28 9.63
N GLY A 157 12.67 -6.52 9.76
CA GLY A 157 13.19 -7.69 9.09
C GLY A 157 13.19 -7.59 7.58
N PHE A 158 12.08 -7.17 6.99
CA PHE A 158 11.97 -6.95 5.55
C PHE A 158 12.92 -5.85 5.07
N ALA A 159 13.02 -4.75 5.81
CA ALA A 159 13.97 -3.69 5.50
C ALA A 159 15.42 -4.20 5.47
N MET A 160 15.78 -5.04 6.44
CA MET A 160 17.13 -5.58 6.55
C MET A 160 17.42 -6.68 5.54
N LEU A 161 16.44 -7.55 5.29
CA LEU A 161 16.53 -8.56 4.25
C LEU A 161 16.72 -7.90 2.88
N ALA A 162 15.92 -6.88 2.55
CA ALA A 162 16.06 -6.15 1.30
C ALA A 162 17.42 -5.46 1.17
N LEU A 163 17.96 -4.88 2.25
CA LEU A 163 19.31 -4.30 2.23
C LEU A 163 20.38 -5.37 1.95
N LEU A 164 20.27 -6.56 2.56
CA LEU A 164 21.21 -7.65 2.29
C LEU A 164 21.11 -8.15 0.84
N LEU A 165 19.89 -8.26 0.30
CA LEU A 165 19.67 -8.63 -1.10
C LEU A 165 20.17 -7.54 -2.05
N PHE A 166 20.03 -6.26 -1.69
CA PHE A 166 20.60 -5.14 -2.43
C PHE A 166 22.12 -5.29 -2.53
N LEU A 167 22.80 -5.53 -1.39
CA LEU A 167 24.25 -5.69 -1.36
C LEU A 167 24.72 -6.87 -2.20
N LEU A 168 24.02 -8.01 -2.15
CA LEU A 168 24.30 -9.16 -3.03
C LEU A 168 24.07 -8.84 -4.50
N GLY A 169 22.96 -8.17 -4.83
CA GLY A 169 22.65 -7.78 -6.20
C GLY A 169 23.66 -6.77 -6.74
N ALA A 170 24.16 -5.86 -5.91
CA ALA A 170 25.11 -4.83 -6.33
C ALA A 170 26.44 -5.42 -6.80
N ILE A 171 26.82 -6.60 -6.29
CA ILE A 171 28.02 -7.34 -6.69
C ILE A 171 27.71 -8.50 -7.66
N GLY A 172 26.48 -8.62 -8.16
CA GLY A 172 26.09 -9.69 -9.08
C GLY A 172 26.06 -11.09 -8.46
N PHE A 173 25.87 -11.20 -7.14
CA PHE A 173 25.93 -12.46 -6.40
C PHE A 173 24.56 -12.92 -5.87
N LEU A 174 23.44 -12.42 -6.42
CA LEU A 174 22.10 -12.82 -5.99
C LEU A 174 21.65 -14.09 -6.73
N ASN A 175 21.82 -15.25 -6.11
CA ASN A 175 21.45 -16.56 -6.65
C ASN A 175 20.81 -17.45 -5.57
N ILE A 176 20.41 -18.68 -5.92
CA ILE A 176 19.75 -19.61 -5.00
C ILE A 176 20.59 -19.85 -3.74
N ALA A 177 21.91 -20.04 -3.89
CA ALA A 177 22.78 -20.35 -2.77
C ALA A 177 22.91 -19.15 -1.83
N SER A 178 23.19 -17.95 -2.36
CA SER A 178 23.38 -16.76 -1.55
C SER A 178 22.08 -16.30 -0.87
N ALA A 179 20.95 -16.32 -1.59
CA ALA A 179 19.63 -16.05 -1.01
C ALA A 179 19.25 -17.10 0.05
N GLY A 180 19.49 -18.38 -0.24
CA GLY A 180 19.25 -19.48 0.69
C GLY A 180 20.08 -19.34 1.97
N ILE A 181 21.37 -19.01 1.87
CA ILE A 181 22.26 -18.78 3.01
C ILE A 181 21.76 -17.63 3.87
N ILE A 182 21.31 -16.51 3.28
CA ILE A 182 20.75 -15.40 4.05
C ILE A 182 19.48 -15.81 4.80
N LEU A 183 18.53 -16.46 4.10
CA LEU A 183 17.25 -16.84 4.71
C LEU A 183 17.43 -17.88 5.82
N ILE A 184 18.17 -18.94 5.55
CA ILE A 184 18.43 -20.00 6.53
C ILE A 184 19.35 -19.49 7.65
N GLY A 185 20.38 -18.72 7.32
CA GLY A 185 21.28 -18.10 8.29
C GLY A 185 20.52 -17.19 9.26
N ALA A 186 19.62 -16.34 8.78
CA ALA A 186 18.75 -15.53 9.61
C ALA A 186 17.92 -16.40 10.58
N ILE A 187 17.26 -17.45 10.08
CA ILE A 187 16.45 -18.36 10.89
C ILE A 187 17.30 -19.06 11.95
N VAL A 188 18.48 -19.57 11.58
CA VAL A 188 19.40 -20.25 12.50
C VAL A 188 19.88 -19.29 13.59
N LEU A 189 20.25 -18.05 13.25
CA LEU A 189 20.70 -17.04 14.23
C LEU A 189 19.65 -16.71 15.30
N SER A 190 18.36 -16.85 14.98
CA SER A 190 17.24 -16.52 15.87
C SER A 190 16.34 -17.73 16.16
N TYR A 191 16.82 -18.97 16.02
CA TYR A 191 15.95 -20.14 16.10
C TYR A 191 15.20 -20.24 17.43
N LYS A 192 15.82 -19.85 18.55
CA LYS A 192 15.18 -19.84 19.87
C LYS A 192 14.03 -18.84 19.94
N ASP A 193 14.25 -17.65 19.40
CA ASP A 193 13.24 -16.59 19.33
C ASP A 193 12.08 -17.03 18.42
N LEU A 194 12.37 -17.69 17.29
CA LEU A 194 11.39 -18.22 16.35
C LEU A 194 10.57 -19.38 16.93
N VAL A 195 11.23 -20.36 17.56
CA VAL A 195 10.54 -21.46 18.25
C VAL A 195 9.66 -20.92 19.38
N ASN A 196 10.15 -19.94 20.14
CA ASN A 196 9.35 -19.27 21.16
C ASN A 196 8.16 -18.53 20.54
N PHE A 197 8.34 -17.84 19.41
CA PHE A 197 7.25 -17.22 18.65
C PHE A 197 6.19 -18.25 18.26
N PHE A 198 6.56 -19.37 17.64
CA PHE A 198 5.60 -20.42 17.27
C PHE A 198 4.89 -21.02 18.50
N LYS A 199 5.64 -21.35 19.55
CA LYS A 199 5.08 -21.93 20.78
C LYS A 199 4.12 -20.98 21.48
N THR A 200 4.48 -19.70 21.60
CA THR A 200 3.72 -18.71 22.41
C THR A 200 2.66 -17.96 21.62
N ARG A 201 2.81 -17.84 20.30
CA ARG A 201 1.88 -17.07 19.45
C ARG A 201 1.03 -17.97 18.59
N LEU A 202 1.59 -18.96 17.93
CA LEU A 202 0.81 -19.75 16.98
C LEU A 202 0.10 -20.93 17.67
N LEU A 203 0.82 -21.64 18.54
CA LEU A 203 0.38 -22.90 19.15
C LEU A 203 -0.14 -22.75 20.59
N ALA A 204 0.15 -21.62 21.25
CA ALA A 204 -0.31 -21.38 22.61
C ALA A 204 -1.83 -21.36 22.68
N LYS A 205 -2.35 -21.91 23.77
CA LYS A 205 -3.75 -21.77 24.14
C LYS A 205 -3.95 -20.37 24.69
N ASN A 206 -4.76 -19.57 24.00
CA ASN A 206 -5.18 -18.28 24.50
C ASN A 206 -6.02 -18.46 25.77
N LYS A 207 -5.88 -17.52 26.70
CA LYS A 207 -6.80 -17.37 27.82
C LYS A 207 -8.20 -17.09 27.28
N LYS A 208 -9.20 -17.34 28.14
CA LYS A 208 -10.61 -17.00 27.89
C LYS A 208 -10.73 -15.63 27.21
N PHE A 209 -11.38 -15.58 26.05
CA PHE A 209 -11.77 -14.33 25.42
C PHE A 209 -13.22 -14.39 24.97
N GLU A 210 -13.85 -13.23 24.99
CA GLU A 210 -15.24 -13.04 24.61
C GLU A 210 -15.31 -12.17 23.35
N ILE A 211 -16.27 -12.48 22.48
CA ILE A 211 -16.56 -11.74 21.25
C ILE A 211 -18.06 -11.76 20.99
N HIS A 212 -18.60 -10.62 20.56
CA HIS A 212 -20.00 -10.51 20.16
C HIS A 212 -20.26 -11.23 18.83
N ILE A 213 -21.50 -11.65 18.56
CA ILE A 213 -21.90 -12.22 17.27
C ILE A 213 -21.50 -11.33 16.08
N LEU A 214 -21.61 -10.01 16.25
CA LEU A 214 -21.17 -9.03 15.25
C LEU A 214 -19.67 -9.17 14.94
N GLY A 215 -18.83 -9.39 15.95
CA GLY A 215 -17.40 -9.61 15.76
C GLY A 215 -17.11 -10.90 14.98
N ILE A 216 -17.91 -11.96 15.18
CA ILE A 216 -17.80 -13.20 14.42
C ILE A 216 -18.19 -13.00 12.95
N VAL A 217 -19.29 -12.28 12.70
CA VAL A 217 -19.73 -11.92 11.34
C VAL A 217 -18.64 -11.12 10.62
N LEU A 218 -18.06 -10.11 11.28
CA LEU A 218 -16.99 -9.28 10.72
C LEU A 218 -15.71 -10.09 10.46
N ALA A 219 -15.36 -11.01 11.35
CA ALA A 219 -14.25 -11.93 11.14
C ALA A 219 -14.50 -12.86 9.94
N ALA A 220 -15.72 -13.38 9.76
CA ALA A 220 -16.10 -14.21 8.62
C ALA A 220 -15.92 -13.46 7.29
N ILE A 221 -16.41 -12.23 7.21
CA ILE A 221 -16.25 -11.36 6.03
C ILE A 221 -14.76 -11.13 5.75
N LEU A 222 -13.97 -10.83 6.78
CA LEU A 222 -12.55 -10.61 6.64
C LEU A 222 -11.81 -11.87 6.15
N PHE A 223 -12.10 -13.06 6.71
CA PHE A 223 -11.51 -14.31 6.23
C PHE A 223 -11.92 -14.65 4.81
N PHE A 224 -13.16 -14.36 4.43
CA PHE A 224 -13.64 -14.52 3.05
C PHE A 224 -12.84 -13.65 2.07
N CYS A 225 -12.67 -12.36 2.37
CA CYS A 225 -11.89 -11.46 1.53
C CYS A 225 -10.40 -11.87 1.47
N ILE A 226 -9.79 -12.24 2.60
CA ILE A 226 -8.39 -12.71 2.62
C ILE A 226 -8.24 -14.00 1.79
N ALA A 227 -9.16 -14.96 1.94
CA ALA A 227 -9.15 -16.19 1.16
C ALA A 227 -9.28 -15.92 -0.35
N LEU A 228 -10.17 -14.99 -0.76
CA LEU A 228 -10.30 -14.57 -2.15
C LEU A 228 -9.03 -13.92 -2.70
N SER A 229 -8.39 -13.06 -1.92
CA SER A 229 -7.12 -12.41 -2.33
C SER A 229 -6.00 -13.43 -2.48
N LEU A 230 -5.89 -14.40 -1.56
CA LEU A 230 -4.90 -15.48 -1.66
C LEU A 230 -5.16 -16.41 -2.85
N ILE A 231 -6.41 -16.83 -3.10
CA ILE A 231 -6.76 -17.59 -4.31
C ILE A 231 -6.37 -16.81 -5.57
N SER A 232 -6.70 -15.53 -5.61
CA SER A 232 -6.42 -14.70 -6.78
C SER A 232 -4.92 -14.49 -7.00
N ALA A 233 -4.13 -14.48 -5.93
CA ALA A 233 -2.67 -14.39 -5.99
C ALA A 233 -2.01 -15.67 -6.54
N MET A 234 -2.70 -16.81 -6.52
CA MET A 234 -2.18 -18.08 -7.06
C MET A 234 -2.21 -18.19 -8.59
N ARG A 235 -2.65 -17.13 -9.28
CA ARG A 235 -2.68 -17.08 -10.74
C ARG A 235 -1.27 -17.19 -11.34
N PRO A 236 -1.13 -17.83 -12.51
CA PRO A 236 0.18 -18.02 -13.14
C PRO A 236 0.73 -16.75 -13.79
N LEU A 237 -0.14 -15.79 -14.12
CA LEU A 237 0.21 -14.56 -14.83
C LEU A 237 -0.34 -13.34 -14.09
N PRO A 238 0.42 -12.24 -14.00
CA PRO A 238 -0.12 -10.96 -13.56
C PRO A 238 -1.19 -10.48 -14.55
N THR A 239 -2.23 -9.81 -14.04
CA THR A 239 -3.34 -9.31 -14.87
C THR A 239 -3.50 -7.79 -14.79
N GLY A 240 -2.87 -7.14 -13.82
CA GLY A 240 -2.93 -5.70 -13.68
C GLY A 240 -1.87 -5.02 -14.53
N PHE A 241 -2.15 -3.81 -14.99
CA PHE A 241 -1.28 -3.06 -15.89
C PHE A 241 0.13 -2.88 -15.29
N ASP A 242 0.25 -2.35 -14.08
CA ASP A 242 1.56 -2.12 -13.46
C ASP A 242 2.25 -3.44 -13.11
N SER A 243 1.49 -4.45 -12.69
CA SER A 243 2.06 -5.77 -12.42
C SER A 243 2.68 -6.40 -13.67
N LEU A 244 2.08 -6.21 -14.85
CA LEU A 244 2.59 -6.71 -16.13
C LEU A 244 3.78 -5.90 -16.65
N THR A 245 3.78 -4.58 -16.49
CA THR A 245 4.77 -3.69 -17.11
C THR A 245 5.98 -3.45 -16.22
N LEU A 246 5.80 -3.40 -14.90
CA LEU A 246 6.84 -2.96 -13.97
C LEU A 246 7.07 -3.95 -12.83
N TYR A 247 6.06 -4.20 -11.99
CA TYR A 247 6.29 -4.80 -10.67
C TYR A 247 6.56 -6.31 -10.69
N MET A 248 6.20 -7.05 -11.74
CA MET A 248 6.70 -8.43 -11.94
C MET A 248 7.96 -8.49 -12.80
N ASN A 249 8.17 -7.50 -13.69
CA ASN A 249 9.31 -7.48 -14.59
C ASN A 249 10.61 -7.18 -13.85
N VAL A 250 10.61 -6.17 -12.98
CA VAL A 250 11.83 -5.81 -12.21
C VAL A 250 12.32 -6.98 -11.35
N PRO A 251 11.51 -7.65 -10.51
CA PRO A 251 11.95 -8.84 -9.77
C PRO A 251 12.47 -9.97 -10.66
N LYS A 252 11.84 -10.19 -11.82
CA LYS A 252 12.25 -11.22 -12.78
C LYS A 252 13.61 -10.89 -13.42
N LEU A 253 13.86 -9.62 -13.75
CA LEU A 253 15.15 -9.16 -14.27
C LEU A 253 16.25 -9.28 -13.21
N ILE A 254 15.96 -8.88 -11.96
CA ILE A 254 16.90 -9.05 -10.82
C ILE A 254 17.32 -10.52 -10.68
N ALA A 255 16.35 -11.44 -10.70
CA ALA A 255 16.62 -12.87 -10.60
C ALA A 255 17.33 -13.43 -11.84
N GLY A 256 17.01 -12.93 -13.03
CA GLY A 256 17.64 -13.35 -14.29
C GLY A 256 19.09 -12.91 -14.42
N TYR A 257 19.42 -11.69 -13.99
CA TYR A 257 20.79 -11.17 -13.99
C TYR A 257 21.60 -11.66 -12.79
N GLY A 258 20.94 -12.06 -11.70
CA GLY A 258 21.58 -12.26 -10.41
C GLY A 258 22.19 -10.97 -9.84
N ALA A 259 21.76 -9.82 -10.35
CA ALA A 259 22.32 -8.50 -10.09
C ALA A 259 21.21 -7.44 -10.01
N LEU A 260 21.56 -6.23 -9.58
CA LEU A 260 20.64 -5.08 -9.66
C LEU A 260 20.36 -4.70 -11.11
N VAL A 261 19.14 -4.24 -11.40
CA VAL A 261 18.77 -3.67 -12.70
C VAL A 261 19.35 -2.26 -12.80
N GLU A 262 20.04 -1.96 -13.90
CA GLU A 262 20.56 -0.62 -14.22
C GLU A 262 19.40 0.34 -14.49
N GLY A 263 19.51 1.58 -14.00
CA GLY A 263 18.49 2.60 -14.23
C GLY A 263 17.25 2.52 -13.33
N GLY A 264 16.41 3.53 -13.48
CA GLY A 264 15.10 3.65 -12.81
C GLY A 264 15.14 4.10 -11.34
N GLN A 265 13.95 4.20 -10.74
CA GLN A 265 13.77 4.54 -9.32
C GLN A 265 14.22 3.41 -8.39
N ALA A 266 14.35 3.69 -7.09
CA ALA A 266 14.57 2.66 -6.07
C ALA A 266 13.44 1.62 -6.06
N TYR A 267 13.80 0.35 -5.91
CA TYR A 267 12.87 -0.79 -5.99
C TYR A 267 13.03 -1.78 -4.83
N ASN A 268 13.05 -1.26 -3.60
CA ASN A 268 13.27 -2.05 -2.37
C ASN A 268 12.37 -3.27 -2.24
N TRP A 269 11.07 -3.13 -2.52
CA TRP A 269 10.15 -4.27 -2.39
C TRP A 269 10.35 -5.29 -3.52
N SER A 270 10.73 -4.84 -4.72
CA SER A 270 11.01 -5.73 -5.85
C SER A 270 12.19 -6.65 -5.59
N LEU A 271 13.16 -6.25 -4.75
CA LEU A 271 14.23 -7.14 -4.27
C LEU A 271 13.67 -8.30 -3.46
N LEU A 272 12.73 -8.03 -2.55
CA LEU A 272 12.08 -9.08 -1.75
C LEU A 272 11.21 -9.97 -2.62
N MET A 273 10.51 -9.39 -3.60
CA MET A 273 9.75 -10.15 -4.58
C MET A 273 10.67 -11.09 -5.35
N SER A 274 11.85 -10.63 -5.81
CA SER A 274 12.79 -11.43 -6.63
C SER A 274 13.22 -12.76 -6.00
N LEU A 275 13.11 -12.91 -4.68
CA LEU A 275 13.31 -14.18 -3.99
C LEU A 275 12.41 -15.29 -4.56
N ASP A 276 11.24 -14.95 -5.09
CA ASP A 276 10.35 -15.92 -5.71
C ASP A 276 10.95 -16.53 -6.97
N PHE A 277 11.48 -15.70 -7.86
CA PHE A 277 12.06 -16.13 -9.12
C PHE A 277 13.41 -16.82 -8.89
N VAL A 278 14.17 -16.35 -7.88
CA VAL A 278 15.43 -16.99 -7.48
C VAL A 278 15.17 -18.38 -6.89
N LEU A 279 14.30 -18.51 -5.88
CA LEU A 279 14.17 -19.75 -5.09
C LEU A 279 13.10 -20.71 -5.60
N PHE A 280 11.95 -20.19 -6.03
CA PHE A 280 10.76 -20.98 -6.31
C PHE A 280 10.39 -21.04 -7.80
N LYS A 281 10.95 -20.15 -8.62
CA LYS A 281 10.68 -20.02 -10.06
C LYS A 281 9.17 -19.93 -10.37
N SER A 282 8.43 -19.15 -9.57
CA SER A 282 6.96 -19.14 -9.62
C SER A 282 6.36 -17.75 -9.45
N THR A 283 5.80 -17.22 -10.53
CA THR A 283 5.07 -15.93 -10.54
C THR A 283 3.96 -15.86 -9.50
N ALA A 284 3.28 -16.98 -9.22
CA ALA A 284 2.24 -17.06 -8.19
C ALA A 284 2.81 -16.74 -6.79
N VAL A 285 4.04 -17.16 -6.51
CA VAL A 285 4.72 -16.83 -5.25
C VAL A 285 5.07 -15.34 -5.23
N ALA A 286 5.60 -14.74 -6.30
CA ALA A 286 5.81 -13.28 -6.40
C ALA A 286 4.54 -12.48 -6.10
N ILE A 287 3.43 -12.83 -6.77
CA ILE A 287 2.15 -12.15 -6.57
C ILE A 287 1.69 -12.29 -5.13
N THR A 288 1.86 -13.49 -4.53
CA THR A 288 1.49 -13.70 -3.12
C THR A 288 2.39 -12.90 -2.16
N ILE A 289 3.69 -12.74 -2.46
CA ILE A 289 4.58 -11.83 -1.71
C ILE A 289 4.09 -10.37 -1.81
N SER A 290 3.60 -9.95 -2.98
CA SER A 290 3.00 -8.62 -3.17
C SER A 290 1.72 -8.42 -2.35
N THR A 291 0.88 -9.46 -2.22
CA THR A 291 -0.40 -9.40 -1.50
C THR A 291 -0.23 -9.52 0.03
N LEU A 292 0.80 -10.23 0.51
CA LEU A 292 1.04 -10.50 1.92
C LEU A 292 1.03 -9.24 2.82
N PRO A 293 1.68 -8.12 2.46
CA PRO A 293 1.65 -6.89 3.27
C PRO A 293 0.25 -6.31 3.49
N GLY A 294 -0.70 -6.55 2.58
CA GLY A 294 -2.10 -6.18 2.80
C GLY A 294 -2.68 -6.91 4.01
N ILE A 295 -2.41 -8.21 4.13
CA ILE A 295 -2.84 -9.04 5.28
C ILE A 295 -2.12 -8.62 6.56
N LEU A 296 -0.81 -8.33 6.48
CA LEU A 296 -0.06 -7.83 7.64
C LEU A 296 -0.55 -6.45 8.10
N SER A 297 -0.96 -5.59 7.16
CA SER A 297 -1.55 -4.28 7.46
C SER A 297 -2.86 -4.43 8.25
N VAL A 298 -3.70 -5.43 7.94
CA VAL A 298 -4.91 -5.74 8.74
C VAL A 298 -4.56 -5.98 10.20
N LEU A 299 -3.48 -6.74 10.49
CA LEU A 299 -3.06 -7.02 11.86
C LEU A 299 -2.57 -5.75 12.58
N VAL A 300 -1.89 -4.85 11.88
CA VAL A 300 -1.45 -3.57 12.44
C VAL A 300 -2.65 -2.65 12.69
N VAL A 301 -3.59 -2.55 11.74
CA VAL A 301 -4.84 -1.79 11.89
C VAL A 301 -5.63 -2.30 13.09
N TYR A 302 -5.81 -3.62 13.22
CA TYR A 302 -6.45 -4.22 14.38
C TYR A 302 -5.79 -3.79 15.70
N ARG A 303 -4.46 -3.81 15.72
CA ARG A 303 -3.69 -3.48 16.93
C ARG A 303 -3.80 -2.02 17.32
N ILE A 304 -3.73 -1.10 16.36
CA ILE A 304 -3.94 0.32 16.59
C ILE A 304 -5.38 0.54 17.08
N ALA A 305 -6.36 -0.03 16.38
CA ALA A 305 -7.77 0.14 16.70
C ALA A 305 -8.13 -0.38 18.09
N VAL A 306 -7.69 -1.57 18.49
CA VAL A 306 -8.05 -2.15 19.81
C VAL A 306 -7.49 -1.36 21.00
N ASN A 307 -6.52 -0.46 20.78
CA ASN A 307 -6.05 0.47 21.80
C ASN A 307 -6.98 1.69 21.99
N VAL A 308 -7.89 1.94 21.04
CA VAL A 308 -8.76 3.12 20.98
C VAL A 308 -10.24 2.75 21.10
N ILE A 309 -10.66 1.64 20.50
CA ILE A 309 -12.04 1.17 20.40
C ILE A 309 -12.18 -0.30 20.81
N SER A 310 -13.41 -0.79 21.02
CA SER A 310 -13.66 -2.19 21.40
C SER A 310 -13.22 -3.17 20.30
N ARG A 311 -13.08 -4.46 20.65
CA ARG A 311 -12.62 -5.51 19.70
C ARG A 311 -13.52 -5.65 18.47
N GLU A 312 -14.84 -5.52 18.64
CA GLU A 312 -15.82 -5.60 17.56
C GLU A 312 -15.63 -4.46 16.56
N TRP A 313 -15.53 -3.23 17.07
CA TRP A 313 -15.24 -2.05 16.25
C TRP A 313 -13.84 -2.07 15.63
N ALA A 314 -12.86 -2.71 16.29
CA ALA A 314 -11.54 -2.94 15.71
C ALA A 314 -11.60 -3.94 14.54
N LEU A 315 -12.38 -5.02 14.67
CA LEU A 315 -12.66 -5.94 13.55
C LEU A 315 -13.45 -5.26 12.44
N PHE A 316 -14.37 -4.36 12.78
CA PHE A 316 -15.09 -3.54 11.80
C PHE A 316 -14.12 -2.67 11.01
N ALA A 317 -13.20 -1.96 11.68
CA ALA A 317 -12.16 -1.17 11.02
C ALA A 317 -11.28 -2.02 10.10
N CYS A 318 -10.96 -3.26 10.51
CA CYS A 318 -10.20 -4.22 9.70
C CYS A 318 -10.97 -4.67 8.45
N ALA A 319 -12.24 -5.05 8.63
CA ALA A 319 -13.11 -5.44 7.53
C ALA A 319 -13.24 -4.30 6.53
N VAL A 320 -13.59 -3.11 7.01
CA VAL A 320 -13.67 -1.86 6.24
C VAL A 320 -12.39 -1.59 5.44
N PHE A 321 -11.22 -1.64 6.10
CA PHE A 321 -9.94 -1.42 5.45
C PHE A 321 -9.69 -2.46 4.34
N TYR A 322 -9.92 -3.73 4.61
CA TYR A 322 -9.60 -4.79 3.65
C TYR A 322 -10.63 -4.94 2.53
N THR A 323 -11.86 -4.44 2.74
CA THR A 323 -12.90 -4.37 1.71
C THR A 323 -12.88 -3.07 0.91
N PHE A 324 -11.95 -2.17 1.22
CA PHE A 324 -11.84 -0.91 0.49
C PHE A 324 -11.50 -1.18 -0.98
N PRO A 325 -12.16 -0.51 -1.95
CA PRO A 325 -11.97 -0.79 -3.36
C PRO A 325 -10.51 -0.80 -3.82
N ASN A 326 -9.70 0.18 -3.41
CA ASN A 326 -8.28 0.26 -3.76
C ASN A 326 -7.44 -0.88 -3.13
N VAL A 327 -7.74 -1.29 -1.89
CA VAL A 327 -7.05 -2.40 -1.19
C VAL A 327 -7.42 -3.72 -1.85
N ILE A 328 -8.70 -3.92 -2.22
CA ILE A 328 -9.12 -5.07 -3.01
C ILE A 328 -8.41 -5.08 -4.35
N PHE A 329 -8.41 -3.96 -5.08
CA PHE A 329 -7.78 -3.85 -6.38
C PHE A 329 -6.29 -4.25 -6.32
N GLN A 330 -5.54 -3.73 -5.35
CA GLN A 330 -4.12 -4.03 -5.18
C GLN A 330 -3.85 -5.44 -4.62
N SER A 331 -4.72 -5.98 -3.77
CA SER A 331 -4.55 -7.32 -3.20
C SER A 331 -4.96 -8.44 -4.16
N ARG A 332 -5.81 -8.14 -5.15
CA ARG A 332 -6.42 -9.14 -6.04
C ARG A 332 -6.10 -8.96 -7.52
N TYR A 333 -6.14 -7.74 -8.06
CA TYR A 333 -6.11 -7.51 -9.50
C TYR A 333 -4.75 -7.04 -9.98
N ASP A 334 -4.16 -6.06 -9.31
CA ASP A 334 -2.90 -5.46 -9.72
C ASP A 334 -1.87 -5.58 -8.59
N ALA A 335 -0.93 -6.51 -8.76
CA ALA A 335 0.11 -6.79 -7.77
C ALA A 335 1.12 -5.64 -7.76
N LYS A 336 0.91 -4.67 -6.87
CA LYS A 336 1.74 -3.49 -6.67
C LYS A 336 2.45 -3.49 -5.33
N VAL A 337 3.44 -2.62 -5.21
CA VAL A 337 4.25 -2.42 -3.98
C VAL A 337 3.57 -1.52 -2.94
N ASP A 338 2.43 -0.90 -3.26
CA ASP A 338 1.75 0.07 -2.42
C ASP A 338 1.30 -0.51 -1.06
N LEU A 339 0.75 -1.73 -1.03
CA LEU A 339 0.40 -2.40 0.24
C LEU A 339 1.63 -2.73 1.08
N ALA A 340 2.78 -2.94 0.44
CA ALA A 340 4.05 -3.15 1.13
C ALA A 340 4.54 -1.88 1.80
N MET A 341 4.55 -0.77 1.04
CA MET A 341 4.84 0.55 1.59
C MET A 341 3.91 0.87 2.76
N LEU A 342 2.60 0.62 2.62
CA LEU A 342 1.61 0.84 3.66
C LEU A 342 1.92 0.05 4.94
N PHE A 343 2.24 -1.25 4.83
CA PHE A 343 2.59 -2.06 6.00
C PHE A 343 3.81 -1.52 6.76
N ILE A 344 4.84 -1.07 6.03
CA ILE A 344 6.05 -0.50 6.63
C ILE A 344 5.74 0.83 7.33
N ILE A 345 4.97 1.72 6.68
CA ILE A 345 4.51 2.98 7.28
C ILE A 345 3.69 2.71 8.54
N LEU A 346 2.71 1.80 8.46
CA LEU A 346 1.88 1.42 9.61
C LEU A 346 2.70 0.80 10.74
N SER A 347 3.78 0.09 10.44
CA SER A 347 4.70 -0.44 11.46
C SER A 347 5.45 0.68 12.19
N ALA A 348 5.90 1.72 11.48
CA ALA A 348 6.50 2.90 12.08
C ALA A 348 5.48 3.69 12.92
N VAL A 349 4.26 3.87 12.39
CA VAL A 349 3.14 4.51 13.11
C VAL A 349 2.79 3.73 14.38
N LEU A 350 2.68 2.40 14.31
CA LEU A 350 2.38 1.55 15.47
C LEU A 350 3.47 1.69 16.55
N LEU A 351 4.75 1.70 16.14
CA LEU A 351 5.88 1.89 17.04
C LEU A 351 5.79 3.22 17.80
N VAL A 352 5.60 4.33 17.07
CA VAL A 352 5.47 5.68 17.67
C VAL A 352 4.21 5.79 18.53
N PHE A 353 3.08 5.27 18.02
CA PHE A 353 1.80 5.29 18.71
C PHE A 353 1.86 4.54 20.04
N GLU A 354 2.38 3.32 20.05
CA GLU A 354 2.50 2.57 21.30
C GLU A 354 3.44 3.27 22.27
N HIS A 355 4.54 3.83 21.76
CA HIS A 355 5.53 4.50 22.57
C HIS A 355 4.98 5.69 23.36
N TYR A 356 4.24 6.58 22.70
CA TYR A 356 3.77 7.82 23.30
C TYR A 356 2.35 7.73 23.88
N TYR A 357 1.50 6.83 23.38
CA TYR A 357 0.07 6.83 23.74
C TYR A 357 -0.39 5.55 24.45
N ALA A 358 0.08 4.37 24.04
CA ALA A 358 -0.36 3.12 24.66
C ALA A 358 0.46 2.72 25.91
N ASN A 359 1.58 3.41 26.16
CA ASN A 359 2.65 2.96 27.05
C ASN A 359 2.48 3.18 28.57
N LYS A 360 1.42 3.82 29.05
CA LYS A 360 1.24 4.04 30.51
C LYS A 360 1.17 2.74 31.33
N LYS A 361 0.92 1.58 30.70
CA LYS A 361 0.71 0.27 31.34
C LYS A 361 1.84 -0.75 31.15
N LEU A 362 2.94 -0.41 30.46
CA LEU A 362 4.01 -1.37 30.17
C LEU A 362 5.09 -1.41 31.28
N PRO A 363 5.61 -2.60 31.63
CA PRO A 363 6.59 -2.75 32.70
C PRO A 363 7.92 -2.04 32.37
N THR A 364 8.52 -1.44 33.39
CA THR A 364 9.84 -0.78 33.30
C THR A 364 10.90 -1.74 32.79
N ILE A 365 11.63 -1.35 31.75
CA ILE A 365 12.72 -2.14 31.17
C ILE A 365 13.85 -2.27 32.22
N LYS A 366 14.10 -3.50 32.71
CA LYS A 366 15.27 -3.81 33.52
C LYS A 366 16.53 -3.80 32.66
N LYS A 367 17.67 -3.36 33.23
CA LYS A 367 19.01 -3.18 32.61
C LYS A 367 19.25 -4.06 31.36
N ILE A 368 18.98 -3.51 30.17
CA ILE A 368 19.44 -4.10 28.90
C ILE A 368 20.84 -3.55 28.63
N LYS A 369 21.78 -4.40 28.18
CA LYS A 369 23.01 -3.93 27.50
C LYS A 369 22.61 -3.37 26.12
N ALA A 370 21.94 -2.22 26.13
CA ALA A 370 21.37 -1.62 24.93
C ALA A 370 22.41 -0.78 24.19
N PHE A 371 22.36 -0.82 22.85
CA PHE A 371 23.20 0.02 22.00
C PHE A 371 22.89 1.51 22.18
N VAL A 372 21.60 1.81 22.41
CA VAL A 372 21.08 3.13 22.76
C VAL A 372 20.38 3.00 24.10
N LYS A 373 20.70 3.87 25.07
CA LYS A 373 20.06 3.84 26.40
C LYS A 373 18.70 4.55 26.43
N ASP A 374 18.52 5.52 25.54
CA ASP A 374 17.32 6.36 25.46
C ASP A 374 16.22 5.69 24.60
N PRO A 375 15.05 5.37 25.18
CA PRO A 375 13.91 4.82 24.45
C PRO A 375 13.41 5.70 23.31
N ASP A 376 13.44 7.03 23.46
CA ASP A 376 12.93 7.95 22.44
C ASP A 376 13.82 7.88 21.19
N ILE A 377 15.13 7.94 21.38
CA ILE A 377 16.11 7.78 20.30
C ILE A 377 15.94 6.43 19.61
N ALA A 378 15.74 5.36 20.38
CA ALA A 378 15.55 4.03 19.80
C ALA A 378 14.28 3.93 18.95
N VAL A 379 13.17 4.53 19.40
CA VAL A 379 11.91 4.60 18.64
C VAL A 379 12.12 5.35 17.35
N TRP A 380 12.69 6.55 17.40
CA TRP A 380 12.90 7.38 16.22
C TRP A 380 13.96 6.81 15.27
N ALA A 381 14.96 6.09 15.77
CA ALA A 381 15.92 5.37 14.94
C ALA A 381 15.24 4.24 14.14
N VAL A 382 14.42 3.41 14.79
CA VAL A 382 13.72 2.32 14.10
C VAL A 382 12.64 2.86 13.16
N SER A 383 11.90 3.91 13.56
CA SER A 383 10.95 4.59 12.68
C SER A 383 11.66 5.18 11.45
N GLY A 384 12.84 5.80 11.62
CA GLY A 384 13.62 6.34 10.51
C GLY A 384 14.11 5.25 9.56
N LEU A 385 14.56 4.11 10.10
CA LEU A 385 14.93 2.94 9.31
C LEU A 385 13.74 2.43 8.47
N LEU A 386 12.58 2.24 9.09
CA LEU A 386 11.36 1.80 8.39
C LEU A 386 10.94 2.81 7.33
N MET A 387 10.99 4.11 7.64
CA MET A 387 10.61 5.16 6.70
C MET A 387 11.58 5.31 5.53
N GLY A 388 12.89 5.14 5.74
CA GLY A 388 13.87 5.09 4.66
C GLY A 388 13.67 3.88 3.77
N PHE A 389 13.33 2.73 4.36
CA PHE A 389 12.93 1.56 3.59
C PHE A 389 11.66 1.80 2.76
N ALA A 390 10.61 2.37 3.37
CA ALA A 390 9.36 2.73 2.68
C ALA A 390 9.60 3.73 1.54
N PHE A 391 10.47 4.73 1.74
CA PHE A 391 10.85 5.69 0.72
C PHE A 391 11.52 5.02 -0.49
N GLY A 392 12.40 4.04 -0.27
CA GLY A 392 12.95 3.25 -1.37
C GLY A 392 12.00 2.18 -1.95
N ILE A 393 10.81 1.98 -1.38
CA ILE A 393 9.72 1.23 -2.03
C ILE A 393 8.99 2.15 -3.02
N LYS A 394 8.64 3.35 -2.57
CA LYS A 394 7.98 4.38 -3.38
C LYS A 394 8.19 5.76 -2.76
N TYR A 395 8.53 6.75 -3.58
CA TYR A 395 8.86 8.10 -3.10
C TYR A 395 7.69 8.84 -2.45
N THR A 396 6.45 8.44 -2.72
CA THR A 396 5.27 8.97 -2.04
C THR A 396 5.25 8.68 -0.53
N ALA A 397 6.08 7.75 -0.03
CA ALA A 397 6.29 7.58 1.42
C ALA A 397 6.87 8.83 2.09
N LEU A 398 7.45 9.77 1.33
CA LEU A 398 7.91 11.06 1.84
C LEU A 398 6.81 11.81 2.60
N PHE A 399 5.55 11.77 2.15
CA PHE A 399 4.46 12.41 2.90
C PHE A 399 4.30 11.85 4.31
N SER A 400 4.53 10.55 4.48
CA SER A 400 4.52 9.92 5.81
C SER A 400 5.75 10.30 6.64
N VAL A 401 6.91 10.54 6.01
CA VAL A 401 8.09 11.10 6.69
C VAL A 401 7.77 12.48 7.26
N LEU A 402 7.17 13.35 6.44
CA LEU A 402 6.80 14.72 6.85
C LEU A 402 5.76 14.70 7.98
N VAL A 403 4.74 13.84 7.90
CA VAL A 403 3.73 13.67 8.96
C VAL A 403 4.35 13.16 10.27
N LEU A 404 5.23 12.16 10.20
CA LEU A 404 5.92 11.65 11.39
C LEU A 404 6.86 12.69 12.01
N MET A 405 7.48 13.56 11.20
CA MET A 405 8.25 14.70 11.68
C MET A 405 7.36 15.72 12.42
N ILE A 406 6.20 16.07 11.85
CA ILE A 406 5.23 16.93 12.55
C ILE A 406 4.80 16.29 13.86
N TRP A 407 4.53 14.98 13.86
CA TRP A 407 4.12 14.26 15.06
C TRP A 407 5.24 14.21 16.11
N LEU A 408 6.49 14.00 15.72
CA LEU A 408 7.67 14.10 16.60
C LEU A 408 7.71 15.46 17.31
N PHE A 409 7.58 16.54 16.54
CA PHE A 409 7.55 17.89 17.11
C PHE A 409 6.34 18.08 18.02
N TYR A 410 5.17 17.58 17.64
CA TYR A 410 3.98 17.64 18.47
C TYR A 410 4.15 16.94 19.84
N VAL A 411 4.67 15.70 19.87
CA VAL A 411 4.78 14.93 21.12
C VAL A 411 5.85 15.47 22.06
N VAL A 412 6.95 16.04 21.53
CA VAL A 412 8.05 16.56 22.36
C VAL A 412 7.82 18.03 22.74
N THR A 413 7.36 18.85 21.80
CA THR A 413 7.31 20.32 21.97
C THR A 413 5.90 20.90 22.04
N GLY A 414 4.87 20.12 21.69
CA GLY A 414 3.48 20.56 21.66
C GLY A 414 3.08 21.25 20.35
N ARG A 415 1.97 21.99 20.40
CA ARG A 415 1.33 22.58 19.20
C ARG A 415 2.22 23.55 18.42
N TRP A 416 3.05 24.33 19.10
CA TRP A 416 3.83 25.39 18.45
C TRP A 416 4.97 24.81 17.61
N GLY A 417 5.72 23.83 18.15
CA GLY A 417 6.73 23.15 17.33
C GLY A 417 6.11 22.29 16.23
N ALA A 418 4.92 21.72 16.44
CA ALA A 418 4.18 21.04 15.37
C ALA A 418 3.82 21.98 14.22
N LEU A 419 3.32 23.19 14.52
CA LEU A 419 3.03 24.23 13.53
C LEU A 419 4.31 24.69 12.83
N GLY A 420 5.39 24.95 13.59
CA GLY A 420 6.69 25.28 13.01
C GLY A 420 7.16 24.23 12.01
N MET A 421 7.12 22.95 12.40
CA MET A 421 7.51 21.84 11.53
C MET A 421 6.58 21.66 10.32
N PHE A 422 5.27 21.91 10.48
CA PHE A 422 4.31 21.86 9.38
C PHE A 422 4.64 22.88 8.30
N PHE A 423 4.88 24.14 8.68
CA PHE A 423 5.26 25.19 7.73
C PHE A 423 6.65 24.95 7.14
N LEU A 424 7.61 24.44 7.94
CA LEU A 424 8.92 24.05 7.44
C LEU A 424 8.81 22.96 6.37
N ASN A 425 8.01 21.93 6.60
CA ASN A 425 7.78 20.86 5.64
C ASN A 425 7.21 21.39 4.33
N PHE A 426 6.28 22.35 4.39
CA PHE A 426 5.74 22.99 3.20
C PHE A 426 6.85 23.69 2.40
N SER A 427 7.70 24.49 3.07
CA SER A 427 8.87 25.10 2.42
C SER A 427 9.83 24.07 1.81
N ILE A 428 10.05 22.93 2.48
CA ILE A 428 10.92 21.86 1.97
C ILE A 428 10.32 21.23 0.71
N VAL A 429 9.01 20.97 0.67
CA VAL A 429 8.33 20.36 -0.49
C VAL A 429 8.50 21.22 -1.74
N PHE A 430 8.26 22.53 -1.64
CA PHE A 430 8.45 23.46 -2.76
C PHE A 430 9.93 23.76 -3.04
N GLY A 431 10.77 23.85 -2.00
CA GLY A 431 12.20 24.08 -2.15
C GLY A 431 12.93 22.94 -2.87
N LEU A 432 12.46 21.69 -2.68
CA LEU A 432 12.94 20.53 -3.42
C LEU A 432 12.24 20.35 -4.79
N LYS A 433 11.42 21.33 -5.21
CA LYS A 433 10.65 21.32 -6.45
C LYS A 433 9.77 20.08 -6.63
N LEU A 434 9.25 19.54 -5.53
CA LEU A 434 8.45 18.31 -5.60
C LEU A 434 7.12 18.49 -6.36
N ASN A 435 6.68 19.74 -6.52
CA ASN A 435 5.55 20.10 -7.38
C ASN A 435 5.76 19.67 -8.84
N GLN A 436 7.01 19.53 -9.29
CA GLN A 436 7.33 19.05 -10.64
C GLN A 436 6.96 17.57 -10.82
N PHE A 437 7.00 16.75 -9.76
CA PHE A 437 6.54 15.35 -9.86
C PHE A 437 5.03 15.25 -10.13
N SER A 438 4.27 16.27 -9.76
CA SER A 438 2.84 16.38 -10.04
C SER A 438 2.53 17.17 -11.31
N ASN A 439 3.53 17.58 -12.10
CA ASN A 439 3.39 18.51 -13.22
C ASN A 439 2.56 19.76 -12.86
N LEU A 440 2.69 20.22 -11.61
CA LEU A 440 2.09 21.48 -11.19
C LEU A 440 3.04 22.59 -11.60
N GLU A 441 2.68 23.27 -12.67
CA GLU A 441 3.36 24.49 -13.12
C GLU A 441 3.12 25.58 -12.09
N VAL A 442 4.22 26.07 -11.52
CA VAL A 442 4.24 27.13 -10.51
C VAL A 442 5.29 28.11 -10.99
N SER A 443 4.91 29.38 -11.19
CA SER A 443 5.85 30.42 -11.59
C SER A 443 6.96 30.58 -10.56
N ASP A 444 8.15 31.03 -10.99
CA ASP A 444 9.29 31.17 -10.08
C ASP A 444 8.99 32.13 -8.91
N ASP A 445 8.23 33.21 -9.15
CA ASP A 445 7.79 34.13 -8.10
C ASP A 445 6.86 33.45 -7.09
N MET A 446 5.88 32.68 -7.58
CA MET A 446 4.97 31.93 -6.73
C MET A 446 5.72 30.85 -5.95
N LEU A 447 6.70 30.18 -6.57
CA LEU A 447 7.55 29.21 -5.93
C LEU A 447 8.36 29.84 -4.79
N LEU A 448 8.97 31.02 -5.03
CA LEU A 448 9.68 31.76 -4.02
C LEU A 448 8.77 32.16 -2.84
N MET A 449 7.53 32.56 -3.10
CA MET A 449 6.53 32.84 -2.06
C MET A 449 6.16 31.59 -1.25
N LEU A 450 5.90 30.47 -1.93
CA LEU A 450 5.54 29.18 -1.29
C LEU A 450 6.69 28.60 -0.47
N ILE A 451 7.94 29.01 -0.74
CA ILE A 451 9.10 28.66 0.07
C ILE A 451 9.28 29.64 1.23
N SER A 452 9.34 30.94 0.94
CA SER A 452 9.79 31.98 1.87
C SER A 452 8.76 32.30 2.96
N ILE A 453 7.47 32.41 2.62
CA ILE A 453 6.42 32.75 3.60
C ILE A 453 6.28 31.65 4.66
N PRO A 454 6.13 30.36 4.29
CA PRO A 454 6.07 29.28 5.28
C PRO A 454 7.38 29.14 6.06
N ALA A 455 8.54 29.41 5.45
CA ALA A 455 9.82 29.39 6.16
C ALA A 455 9.88 30.48 7.24
N GLY A 456 9.44 31.70 6.93
CA GLY A 456 9.35 32.81 7.90
C GLY A 456 8.39 32.49 9.06
N ILE A 457 7.21 31.95 8.75
CA ILE A 457 6.23 31.52 9.78
C ILE A 457 6.83 30.41 10.66
N SER A 458 7.50 29.42 10.05
CA SER A 458 8.20 28.36 10.76
C SER A 458 9.26 28.90 11.72
N LEU A 459 10.10 29.82 11.25
CA LEU A 459 11.12 30.48 12.08
C LEU A 459 10.48 31.24 13.25
N GLY A 460 9.35 31.92 13.03
CA GLY A 460 8.58 32.56 14.10
C GLY A 460 8.14 31.57 15.19
N PHE A 461 7.56 30.43 14.80
CA PHE A 461 7.16 29.39 15.76
C PHE A 461 8.36 28.76 16.47
N PHE A 462 9.47 28.51 15.77
CA PHE A 462 10.68 27.99 16.41
C PHE A 462 11.37 29.00 17.32
N ALA A 463 11.32 30.30 17.02
CA ALA A 463 11.82 31.35 17.90
C ALA A 463 10.99 31.44 19.20
N LEU A 464 9.65 31.37 19.10
CA LEU A 464 8.77 31.28 20.27
C LEU A 464 9.10 30.05 21.12
N MET A 465 9.28 28.90 20.47
CA MET A 465 9.66 27.65 21.12
C MET A 465 11.04 27.70 21.76
N PHE A 466 12.01 28.35 21.13
CA PHE A 466 13.35 28.52 21.67
C PHE A 466 13.32 29.39 22.93
N ARG A 467 12.52 30.46 22.93
CA ARG A 467 12.33 31.34 24.08
C ARG A 467 11.67 30.62 25.26
N GLU A 468 10.64 29.83 25.00
CA GLU A 468 9.82 29.21 26.05
C GLU A 468 10.35 27.85 26.52
N HIS A 469 10.95 27.05 25.63
CA HIS A 469 11.27 25.64 25.87
C HIS A 469 12.55 25.16 25.15
N LYS A 470 13.66 25.90 25.27
CA LYS A 470 14.96 25.58 24.65
C LYS A 470 15.39 24.11 24.78
N GLU A 471 15.23 23.52 25.96
CA GLU A 471 15.62 22.11 26.22
C GLU A 471 14.80 21.12 25.40
N LYS A 472 13.49 21.34 25.28
CA LYS A 472 12.60 20.50 24.47
C LYS A 472 12.94 20.63 22.98
N LEU A 473 13.32 21.83 22.54
CA LEU A 473 13.76 22.06 21.17
C LEU A 473 15.07 21.30 20.87
N ALA A 474 16.04 21.33 21.78
CA ALA A 474 17.27 20.54 21.62
C ALA A 474 16.98 19.03 21.58
N ALA A 475 16.09 18.54 22.45
CA ALA A 475 15.69 17.14 22.49
C ALA A 475 14.98 16.69 21.21
N VAL A 476 14.04 17.49 20.69
CA VAL A 476 13.35 17.15 19.44
C VAL A 476 14.30 17.20 18.24
N SER A 477 15.20 18.17 18.17
CA SER A 477 16.21 18.25 17.12
C SER A 477 17.12 17.03 17.10
N LYS A 478 17.53 16.54 18.28
CA LYS A 478 18.31 15.29 18.39
C LYS A 478 17.53 14.08 17.84
N ASN A 479 16.26 13.93 18.21
CA ASN A 479 15.42 12.84 17.70
C ASN A 479 15.17 12.97 16.19
N ALA A 480 14.98 14.18 15.69
CA ALA A 480 14.80 14.47 14.27
C ALA A 480 16.05 14.13 13.45
N LEU A 481 17.24 14.46 13.97
CA LEU A 481 18.52 14.10 13.34
C LEU A 481 18.71 12.58 13.30
N VAL A 482 18.34 11.88 14.37
CA VAL A 482 18.41 10.40 14.39
C VAL A 482 17.42 9.79 13.40
N PHE A 483 16.19 10.28 13.37
CA PHE A 483 15.16 9.84 12.43
C PHE A 483 15.61 10.05 10.98
N GLY A 484 16.04 11.28 10.63
CA GLY A 484 16.54 11.61 9.29
C GLY A 484 17.83 10.87 8.92
N GLY A 485 18.75 10.70 9.88
CA GLY A 485 19.98 9.93 9.67
C GLY A 485 19.71 8.47 9.34
N MET A 486 18.76 7.84 10.03
CA MET A 486 18.37 6.45 9.74
C MET A 486 17.63 6.30 8.41
N ILE A 487 16.84 7.30 8.00
CA ILE A 487 16.28 7.36 6.63
C ILE A 487 17.42 7.39 5.61
N GLY A 488 18.39 8.29 5.82
CA GLY A 488 19.57 8.44 4.97
C GLY A 488 20.37 7.14 4.85
N ILE A 489 20.65 6.45 5.97
CA ILE A 489 21.36 5.16 5.97
C ILE A 489 20.64 4.11 5.13
N MET A 490 19.32 4.01 5.26
CA MET A 490 18.55 3.00 4.52
C MET A 490 18.41 3.32 3.03
N PHE A 491 18.44 4.59 2.66
CA PHE A 491 18.31 5.02 1.27
C PHE A 491 19.66 5.24 0.57
N ALA A 492 20.75 5.44 1.32
CA ALA A 492 22.09 5.68 0.80
C ALA A 492 22.56 4.66 -0.26
N PRO A 493 22.28 3.35 -0.15
CA PRO A 493 22.69 2.40 -1.20
C PRO A 493 22.14 2.76 -2.59
N TRP A 494 20.90 3.26 -2.66
CA TRP A 494 20.30 3.73 -3.91
C TRP A 494 20.95 4.99 -4.43
N VAL A 495 21.20 5.96 -3.54
CA VAL A 495 21.94 7.19 -3.89
C VAL A 495 23.29 6.85 -4.49
N ILE A 496 24.04 5.94 -3.84
CA ILE A 496 25.36 5.51 -4.29
C ILE A 496 25.26 4.83 -5.67
N LYS A 497 24.32 3.89 -5.84
CA LYS A 497 24.08 3.22 -7.12
C LYS A 497 23.75 4.22 -8.22
N ASN A 498 22.76 5.08 -8.01
CA ASN A 498 22.27 5.99 -9.03
C ASN A 498 23.35 7.02 -9.43
N LEU A 499 24.10 7.56 -8.46
CA LEU A 499 25.23 8.44 -8.73
C LEU A 499 26.36 7.72 -9.49
N SER A 500 26.62 6.44 -9.17
CA SER A 500 27.63 5.65 -9.88
C SER A 500 27.26 5.40 -11.34
N GLU A 501 25.96 5.25 -11.64
CA GLU A 501 25.44 5.07 -13.00
C GLU A 501 25.45 6.38 -13.80
N ASN A 502 24.95 7.47 -13.18
CA ASN A 502 24.78 8.76 -13.86
C ASN A 502 26.09 9.56 -13.99
N LYS A 503 27.04 9.38 -13.06
CA LYS A 503 28.29 10.16 -12.96
C LYS A 503 28.07 11.68 -12.89
N LYS A 504 26.86 12.13 -12.52
CA LYS A 504 26.46 13.53 -12.37
C LYS A 504 25.76 13.70 -11.02
N PHE A 505 25.90 14.87 -10.41
CA PHE A 505 25.21 15.22 -9.18
C PHE A 505 24.03 16.15 -9.49
N SER A 506 22.83 15.59 -9.51
CA SER A 506 21.56 16.32 -9.59
C SER A 506 20.51 15.60 -8.74
N ILE A 507 19.42 16.28 -8.38
CA ILE A 507 18.30 15.65 -7.64
C ILE A 507 17.76 14.45 -8.42
N ASP A 508 17.60 14.61 -9.73
CA ASP A 508 17.18 13.54 -10.63
C ASP A 508 18.18 12.38 -10.65
N ALA A 509 19.50 12.66 -10.77
CA ALA A 509 20.53 11.61 -10.79
C ALA A 509 20.71 10.89 -9.44
N VAL A 510 20.26 11.48 -8.34
CA VAL A 510 20.23 10.85 -7.01
C VAL A 510 19.01 9.93 -6.88
N ILE A 511 17.86 10.37 -7.41
CA ILE A 511 16.57 9.70 -7.26
C ILE A 511 16.39 8.61 -8.34
N ASN A 512 16.89 8.83 -9.54
CA ASN A 512 16.76 7.95 -10.68
C ASN A 512 18.15 7.49 -11.13
N GLY A 513 18.29 6.20 -11.43
CA GLY A 513 19.44 5.67 -12.15
C GLY A 513 19.46 6.16 -13.60
N LYS A 514 20.44 5.70 -14.36
CA LYS A 514 20.58 6.07 -15.77
C LYS A 514 19.34 5.69 -16.59
N ASP A 515 18.89 6.55 -17.50
CA ASP A 515 17.78 6.21 -18.38
C ASP A 515 18.14 4.98 -19.23
N PRO A 516 17.32 3.91 -19.20
CA PRO A 516 17.59 2.68 -19.94
C PRO A 516 17.39 2.85 -21.46
N LEU A 517 16.78 3.96 -21.89
CA LEU A 517 16.56 4.28 -23.29
C LEU A 517 17.44 5.47 -23.69
N PRO A 518 18.16 5.42 -24.84
CA PRO A 518 18.74 6.64 -25.39
C PRO A 518 17.64 7.68 -25.61
N PRO A 519 17.89 8.97 -25.37
CA PRO A 519 16.88 10.00 -25.59
C PRO A 519 16.39 9.90 -27.03
N ILE A 520 15.08 9.67 -27.20
CA ILE A 520 14.45 9.71 -28.51
C ILE A 520 14.61 11.15 -29.01
N ARG A 521 15.54 11.36 -29.95
CA ARG A 521 15.76 12.66 -30.58
C ARG A 521 14.64 12.90 -31.59
N PHE A 522 13.49 13.36 -31.12
CA PHE A 522 12.38 13.77 -32.01
C PHE A 522 12.82 14.86 -33.01
N ALA A 523 13.86 15.64 -32.69
CA ALA A 523 14.45 16.63 -33.58
C ALA A 523 15.11 16.04 -34.84
N GLU A 524 15.56 14.78 -34.82
CA GLU A 524 16.13 14.13 -36.03
C GLU A 524 15.03 13.58 -36.95
N VAL A 525 13.84 13.28 -36.43
CA VAL A 525 12.70 12.79 -37.23
C VAL A 525 11.93 13.94 -37.90
N GLN A 526 11.89 15.13 -37.29
CA GLN A 526 11.28 16.32 -37.89
C GLN A 526 12.18 17.04 -38.90
N ASN A 527 13.51 16.93 -38.77
CA ASN A 527 14.44 17.58 -39.70
C ASN A 527 14.93 16.68 -40.84
N SER A 528 14.62 15.37 -40.82
CA SER A 528 14.93 14.46 -41.93
C SER A 528 13.85 14.41 -43.01
N SER A 529 12.78 15.22 -42.91
CA SER A 529 11.63 15.18 -43.82
C SER A 529 11.62 16.27 -44.90
N SER A 530 12.65 17.11 -45.03
CA SER A 530 12.64 18.16 -46.07
C SER A 530 13.42 17.85 -47.35
N ASP A 531 14.41 16.95 -47.37
CA ASP A 531 15.32 16.87 -48.54
C ASP A 531 15.80 15.47 -48.96
N ASP A 532 15.18 14.37 -48.51
CA ASP A 532 15.49 13.02 -49.03
C ASP A 532 14.48 12.56 -50.10
N PRO A 533 14.87 12.44 -51.40
CA PRO A 533 13.99 11.98 -52.47
C PRO A 533 13.56 10.51 -52.32
N LEU A 534 14.13 9.75 -51.38
CA LEU A 534 13.79 8.34 -51.15
C LEU A 534 12.60 8.15 -50.19
N LEU A 535 12.06 9.21 -49.58
CA LEU A 535 10.93 9.13 -48.64
C LEU A 535 9.57 9.59 -49.21
N THR A 536 9.51 10.08 -50.45
CA THR A 536 8.24 10.55 -51.06
C THR A 536 7.44 9.47 -51.81
N LYS A 537 7.82 8.19 -51.80
CA LYS A 537 7.01 7.14 -52.46
C LYS A 537 7.24 5.71 -51.99
N LYS A 538 7.31 5.50 -50.67
CA LYS A 538 6.95 4.20 -50.09
C LYS A 538 5.66 4.35 -49.32
N GLU A 539 4.55 4.14 -50.02
CA GLU A 539 3.34 3.63 -49.39
C GLU A 539 3.76 2.54 -48.39
N PHE A 540 3.58 2.79 -47.10
CA PHE A 540 3.51 1.72 -46.11
C PHE A 540 2.27 0.91 -46.46
N LYS A 541 2.37 0.03 -47.47
CA LYS A 541 1.49 -1.11 -47.57
C LYS A 541 1.77 -1.92 -46.33
N PHE A 542 0.86 -1.82 -45.35
CA PHE A 542 0.67 -2.88 -44.38
C PHE A 542 0.40 -4.15 -45.19
N GLU A 543 1.46 -4.90 -45.46
CA GLU A 543 1.33 -6.25 -45.93
C GLU A 543 0.56 -6.96 -44.82
N LYS A 544 -0.67 -7.39 -45.17
CA LYS A 544 -1.62 -8.01 -44.25
C LYS A 544 -0.90 -9.14 -43.52
N ASP A 545 -0.51 -8.90 -42.28
CA ASP A 545 0.09 -9.90 -41.42
C ASP A 545 -0.91 -11.07 -41.31
N PRO A 546 -0.56 -12.28 -41.79
CA PRO A 546 -1.41 -13.46 -41.68
C PRO A 546 -1.81 -13.76 -40.23
N PHE A 547 -1.00 -13.28 -39.26
CA PHE A 547 -1.28 -13.42 -37.83
C PHE A 547 -2.42 -12.51 -37.36
N ALA A 548 -2.50 -11.26 -37.86
CA ALA A 548 -3.57 -10.32 -37.52
C ALA A 548 -4.93 -10.75 -38.13
N LEU A 549 -4.92 -11.34 -39.33
CA LEU A 549 -6.11 -11.90 -39.97
C LEU A 549 -6.61 -13.18 -39.28
N ASN A 550 -5.71 -14.04 -38.80
CA ASN A 550 -6.08 -15.20 -38.00
C ASN A 550 -6.64 -14.80 -36.63
N MET A 551 -6.11 -13.76 -35.99
CA MET A 551 -6.66 -13.26 -34.72
C MET A 551 -8.07 -12.68 -34.90
N ALA A 552 -8.30 -11.90 -35.96
CA ALA A 552 -9.62 -11.35 -36.28
C ALA A 552 -10.66 -12.43 -36.63
N GLY A 553 -10.25 -13.47 -37.37
CA GLY A 553 -11.10 -14.65 -37.65
C GLY A 553 -11.40 -15.48 -36.39
N MET A 554 -10.45 -15.58 -35.46
CA MET A 554 -10.64 -16.26 -34.19
C MET A 554 -11.61 -15.50 -33.27
N PHE A 555 -11.52 -14.16 -33.23
CA PHE A 555 -12.45 -13.30 -32.49
C PHE A 555 -13.87 -13.28 -33.07
N SER A 556 -14.02 -13.33 -34.40
CA SER A 556 -15.35 -13.37 -35.03
C SER A 556 -16.08 -14.71 -34.81
N SER A 557 -15.33 -15.81 -34.68
CA SER A 557 -15.88 -17.13 -34.34
C SER A 557 -16.35 -17.28 -32.88
N LEU A 558 -15.92 -16.37 -32.00
CA LEU A 558 -16.22 -16.39 -30.55
C LEU A 558 -17.34 -15.41 -30.15
N SER A 559 -17.88 -14.60 -31.08
CA SER A 559 -18.93 -13.63 -30.79
C SER A 559 -20.26 -13.98 -31.48
N THR A 560 -21.08 -14.81 -30.85
CA THR A 560 -22.50 -14.93 -31.19
C THR A 560 -23.28 -13.81 -30.49
N GLY A 561 -23.25 -12.60 -31.04
CA GLY A 561 -23.99 -11.45 -30.50
C GLY A 561 -24.22 -10.37 -31.55
N SER A 562 -25.39 -9.73 -31.53
CA SER A 562 -25.90 -8.79 -32.53
C SER A 562 -25.09 -7.49 -32.73
N SER A 563 -24.01 -7.30 -31.98
CA SER A 563 -23.14 -6.13 -32.02
C SER A 563 -22.16 -6.12 -33.22
N SER A 564 -21.89 -7.26 -33.85
CA SER A 564 -20.97 -7.34 -35.00
C SER A 564 -21.57 -6.81 -36.31
N LYS A 565 -22.90 -6.88 -36.47
CA LYS A 565 -23.60 -6.33 -37.66
C LYS A 565 -23.65 -4.80 -37.68
N GLN A 566 -23.68 -4.14 -36.52
CA GLN A 566 -23.61 -2.67 -36.42
C GLN A 566 -22.21 -2.14 -36.72
N LEU A 567 -21.16 -2.87 -36.32
CA LEU A 567 -19.78 -2.48 -36.60
C LEU A 567 -19.44 -2.63 -38.09
N ALA A 568 -19.97 -3.66 -38.76
CA ALA A 568 -19.79 -3.87 -40.19
C ALA A 568 -20.52 -2.82 -41.05
N SER A 569 -21.68 -2.31 -40.60
CA SER A 569 -22.39 -1.21 -41.30
C SER A 569 -21.72 0.15 -41.13
N LEU A 570 -21.04 0.37 -39.99
CA LEU A 570 -20.28 1.61 -39.74
C LEU A 570 -18.99 1.69 -40.57
N LEU A 571 -18.40 0.55 -40.91
CA LEU A 571 -17.16 0.47 -41.71
C LEU A 571 -17.41 0.46 -43.23
N ALA A 572 -18.67 0.49 -43.67
CA ALA A 572 -19.07 0.43 -45.08
C ALA A 572 -19.58 1.77 -45.64
N GLN A 573 -19.47 2.88 -44.89
CA GLN A 573 -19.83 4.21 -45.38
C GLN A 573 -18.64 4.88 -46.09
N ASP A 574 -18.90 5.28 -47.33
CA ASP A 574 -18.00 5.82 -48.36
C ASP A 574 -17.36 7.16 -47.93
N PRO A 575 -16.02 7.32 -47.99
CA PRO A 575 -15.35 8.57 -47.63
C PRO A 575 -15.36 9.54 -48.81
N GLN A 576 -16.52 10.10 -49.16
CA GLN A 576 -16.62 11.32 -49.96
C GLN A 576 -17.72 12.23 -49.42
N ALA A 577 -17.38 13.00 -48.38
CA ALA A 577 -18.17 14.15 -47.97
C ALA A 577 -17.27 15.16 -47.23
N GLY A 578 -16.99 16.28 -47.90
CA GLY A 578 -16.64 17.59 -47.34
C GLY A 578 -15.40 17.67 -46.45
N GLU A 579 -14.35 18.32 -46.94
CA GLU A 579 -13.31 18.91 -46.08
C GLU A 579 -13.97 19.79 -45.01
N PRO A 580 -13.79 19.49 -43.70
CA PRO A 580 -14.10 20.46 -42.67
C PRO A 580 -13.03 21.54 -42.72
N GLU A 581 -13.47 22.80 -42.76
CA GLU A 581 -12.62 23.97 -42.58
C GLU A 581 -11.72 23.73 -41.35
N GLU A 582 -10.40 23.85 -41.56
CA GLU A 582 -9.41 23.86 -40.48
C GLU A 582 -9.66 25.09 -39.62
N GLU A 583 -10.49 24.96 -38.58
CA GLU A 583 -10.38 25.83 -37.43
C GLU A 583 -8.98 25.63 -36.86
N GLU A 584 -8.15 26.67 -36.91
CA GLU A 584 -6.90 26.75 -36.16
C GLU A 584 -7.23 26.51 -34.68
N VAL A 585 -7.12 25.25 -34.26
CA VAL A 585 -7.08 24.90 -32.85
C VAL A 585 -5.82 25.53 -32.32
N GLU A 586 -5.99 26.67 -31.67
CA GLU A 586 -4.97 27.37 -30.89
C GLU A 586 -4.26 26.31 -30.04
N LYS A 587 -3.04 25.95 -30.44
CA LYS A 587 -2.21 25.00 -29.69
C LYS A 587 -1.91 25.69 -28.36
N VAL A 588 -2.73 25.39 -27.34
CA VAL A 588 -2.48 25.84 -25.98
C VAL A 588 -1.11 25.28 -25.58
N GLU A 589 -0.10 26.15 -25.58
CA GLU A 589 1.24 25.84 -25.10
C GLU A 589 1.12 25.28 -23.67
N GLY A 590 1.54 24.03 -23.46
CA GLY A 590 1.48 23.35 -22.16
C GLY A 590 0.67 22.05 -22.12
N TYR A 591 -0.14 21.74 -23.15
CA TYR A 591 -0.83 20.44 -23.24
C TYR A 591 0.14 19.30 -23.55
N THR A 592 0.70 18.70 -22.50
CA THR A 592 1.41 17.42 -22.60
C THR A 592 0.47 16.27 -22.24
N GLY A 593 0.67 15.07 -22.81
CA GLY A 593 -0.08 13.88 -22.37
C GLY A 593 0.06 13.57 -20.87
N LYS A 594 1.10 14.10 -20.22
CA LYS A 594 1.26 14.07 -18.76
C LYS A 594 0.34 15.06 -18.03
N TYR A 595 0.11 16.26 -18.59
CA TYR A 595 -0.84 17.23 -18.07
C TYR A 595 -2.28 16.72 -18.19
N GLU A 596 -2.61 16.10 -19.32
CA GLU A 596 -3.90 15.44 -19.53
C GLU A 596 -4.13 14.36 -18.47
N GLU A 597 -3.15 13.46 -18.25
CA GLU A 597 -3.28 12.37 -17.28
C GLU A 597 -3.44 12.89 -15.83
N VAL A 598 -2.68 13.90 -15.41
CA VAL A 598 -2.80 14.47 -14.05
C VAL A 598 -4.14 15.22 -13.89
N SER A 599 -4.50 16.06 -14.86
CA SER A 599 -5.74 16.83 -14.82
C SER A 599 -6.98 15.93 -14.85
N ARG A 600 -6.88 14.75 -15.47
CA ARG A 600 -7.91 13.72 -15.41
C ARG A 600 -8.30 13.37 -13.97
N TYR A 601 -7.33 13.29 -13.06
CA TYR A 601 -7.59 12.96 -11.64
C TYR A 601 -7.99 14.18 -10.82
N ILE A 602 -7.30 15.30 -11.01
CA ILE A 602 -7.47 16.47 -10.14
C ILE A 602 -8.72 17.28 -10.51
N GLY A 603 -9.16 17.19 -11.77
CA GLY A 603 -10.25 18.00 -12.29
C GLY A 603 -9.76 19.13 -13.18
N TYR A 604 -10.72 19.71 -13.89
CA TYR A 604 -10.51 20.79 -14.85
C TYR A 604 -10.94 22.14 -14.28
N GLU A 605 -11.34 22.20 -13.00
CA GLU A 605 -11.60 23.46 -12.31
C GLU A 605 -10.33 24.32 -12.21
N ASP A 606 -10.50 25.64 -12.18
CA ASP A 606 -9.39 26.58 -12.02
C ASP A 606 -9.13 26.93 -10.55
N GLY A 607 -7.88 27.31 -10.28
CA GLY A 607 -7.45 27.88 -9.00
C GLY A 607 -7.57 26.93 -7.81
N LEU A 608 -7.90 27.50 -6.64
CA LEU A 608 -7.94 26.74 -5.37
C LEU A 608 -9.09 25.72 -5.30
N ILE A 609 -10.17 25.94 -6.05
CA ILE A 609 -11.35 25.07 -6.03
C ILE A 609 -10.96 23.65 -6.47
N LYS A 610 -10.12 23.53 -7.51
CA LYS A 610 -9.55 22.28 -8.00
C LYS A 610 -8.94 21.40 -6.89
N PHE A 611 -8.24 22.01 -5.94
CA PHE A 611 -7.60 21.28 -4.85
C PHE A 611 -8.55 21.00 -3.68
N LEU A 612 -9.53 21.88 -3.46
CA LEU A 612 -10.54 21.73 -2.41
C LEU A 612 -11.60 20.68 -2.77
N SER A 613 -11.92 20.54 -4.06
CA SER A 613 -12.86 19.53 -4.57
C SER A 613 -12.23 18.14 -4.67
N LEU A 614 -10.90 18.04 -4.74
CA LEU A 614 -10.18 16.77 -4.94
C LEU A 614 -10.63 15.61 -4.01
N PRO A 615 -10.76 15.78 -2.68
CA PRO A 615 -11.35 14.76 -1.79
C PRO A 615 -12.71 14.23 -2.26
N TYR A 616 -13.56 15.15 -2.69
CA TYR A 616 -14.90 14.87 -3.16
C TYR A 616 -14.86 14.21 -4.55
N ASP A 617 -14.11 14.75 -5.49
CA ASP A 617 -14.03 14.25 -6.87
C ASP A 617 -13.43 12.83 -6.94
N LEU A 618 -12.44 12.52 -6.10
CA LEU A 618 -11.86 11.18 -6.00
C LEU A 618 -12.78 10.19 -5.28
N THR A 619 -13.62 10.66 -4.36
CA THR A 619 -14.63 9.83 -3.69
C THR A 619 -15.80 9.55 -4.61
N MET A 620 -16.28 10.56 -5.34
CA MET A 620 -17.44 10.44 -6.23
C MET A 620 -17.06 10.02 -7.65
N LYS A 621 -15.76 9.87 -7.96
CA LYS A 621 -15.26 9.54 -9.31
C LYS A 621 -15.75 10.49 -10.40
N ARG A 622 -15.82 11.78 -10.07
CA ARG A 622 -16.37 12.80 -10.97
C ARG A 622 -15.53 12.92 -12.25
N ASN A 623 -14.21 12.85 -12.11
CA ASN A 623 -13.26 13.07 -13.20
C ASN A 623 -12.68 11.75 -13.76
N VAL A 624 -12.47 10.73 -12.91
CA VAL A 624 -11.99 9.40 -13.33
C VAL A 624 -12.87 8.28 -12.78
N ASN A 625 -13.55 7.59 -13.69
CA ASN A 625 -14.32 6.40 -13.36
C ASN A 625 -13.49 5.12 -13.49
N LEU A 626 -12.43 5.00 -12.68
CA LEU A 626 -11.61 3.79 -12.58
C LEU A 626 -11.73 3.17 -11.20
N TRP A 627 -11.91 1.85 -11.15
CA TRP A 627 -12.11 1.15 -9.89
C TRP A 627 -10.88 1.18 -8.96
N GLY A 628 -9.66 1.15 -9.52
CA GLY A 628 -8.43 1.17 -8.75
C GLY A 628 -8.09 2.51 -8.07
N ILE A 629 -8.81 3.59 -8.41
CA ILE A 629 -8.60 4.95 -7.87
C ILE A 629 -9.70 5.35 -6.87
N ASP A 630 -10.73 4.52 -6.73
CA ASP A 630 -11.85 4.74 -5.82
C ASP A 630 -11.40 4.84 -4.36
N MET A 631 -11.53 6.04 -3.79
CA MET A 631 -11.25 6.30 -2.37
C MET A 631 -12.40 5.88 -1.45
N GLY A 632 -13.51 5.36 -1.98
CA GLY A 632 -14.66 4.91 -1.20
C GLY A 632 -15.38 6.02 -0.43
N LEU A 633 -16.64 5.77 -0.09
CA LEU A 633 -17.49 6.74 0.63
C LEU A 633 -16.96 7.14 2.01
N LEU A 634 -16.12 6.30 2.62
CA LEU A 634 -15.69 6.47 4.01
C LEU A 634 -14.76 7.66 4.22
N PHE A 635 -13.96 8.02 3.21
CA PHE A 635 -13.06 9.16 3.32
C PHE A 635 -13.87 10.44 3.59
N MET A 636 -14.91 10.69 2.79
CA MET A 636 -15.81 11.82 2.99
C MET A 636 -16.71 11.66 4.22
N LEU A 637 -17.19 10.44 4.52
CA LEU A 637 -18.06 10.20 5.67
C LEU A 637 -17.38 10.52 7.02
N LEU A 638 -16.06 10.34 7.11
CA LEU A 638 -15.30 10.61 8.33
C LEU A 638 -14.84 12.07 8.46
N LEU A 639 -14.97 12.90 7.41
CA LEU A 639 -14.53 14.30 7.41
C LEU A 639 -15.15 15.14 8.55
N PRO A 640 -16.45 15.04 8.87
CA PRO A 640 -17.02 15.73 10.02
C PRO A 640 -16.40 15.30 11.34
N LEU A 641 -16.03 14.01 11.49
CA LEU A 641 -15.41 13.54 12.71
C LEU A 641 -14.05 14.21 12.90
N PHE A 642 -13.27 14.43 11.85
CA PHE A 642 -12.03 15.21 11.94
C PHE A 642 -12.31 16.65 12.38
N VAL A 643 -13.27 17.33 11.75
CA VAL A 643 -13.63 18.74 12.04
C VAL A 643 -14.21 18.93 13.45
N PHE A 644 -14.96 17.95 13.97
CA PHE A 644 -15.60 18.05 15.29
C PHE A 644 -14.87 17.29 16.41
N SER A 645 -13.81 16.54 16.10
CA SER A 645 -12.99 15.81 17.10
C SER A 645 -12.12 16.71 17.98
N PHE A 646 -12.07 18.03 17.74
CA PHE A 646 -11.33 18.99 18.56
C PHE A 646 -11.84 19.17 20.00
N ARG A 647 -12.76 18.32 20.47
CA ARG A 647 -13.00 18.23 21.91
C ARG A 647 -11.75 17.70 22.58
N LYS A 648 -11.12 18.60 23.34
CA LYS A 648 -10.20 18.34 24.44
C LYS A 648 -10.92 17.53 25.52
N LYS A 649 -11.37 16.30 25.22
CA LYS A 649 -11.35 15.29 26.25
C LYS A 649 -9.88 15.17 26.56
N GLN A 650 -9.47 15.67 27.72
CA GLN A 650 -8.42 14.99 28.45
C GLN A 650 -8.86 13.52 28.41
N LEU A 651 -8.23 12.78 27.49
CA LEU A 651 -8.30 11.35 27.53
C LEU A 651 -7.58 11.01 28.82
N HIS A 652 -8.34 11.03 29.92
CA HIS A 652 -8.00 10.32 31.13
C HIS A 652 -8.01 8.84 30.74
N TRP A 653 -6.91 8.43 30.11
CA TRP A 653 -6.51 7.05 29.85
C TRP A 653 -5.90 6.44 31.10
#